data_AF-A0A7K9SG23-F1
#
_entry.id   AF-A0A7K9SG23-F1
#
_cell.length_a   1.000
_cell.length_b   1.000
_cell.length_c   1.000
_cell.angle_alpha   90.00
_cell.angle_beta   90.00
_cell.angle_gamma   90.00
#
_symmetry.space_group_name_H-M   'P 1'
#
loop_
_entity.id
_entity.type
_entity.pdbx_description
1 polymer ?
#
loop_
_entity_poly.entity_id
_entity_poly.type
_entity_poly.pdbx_seq_one_letter_code
_entity_poly.pdbx_strand_id
1 'polypeptide(L)'
;KFGLFPFQSSCDKDVILNILSVLTDLLSLGTGRRIHYVISKGGSEALLQALITAAQTEPPDHSTLLPLLRLLARVGQRDRKFGLKVQKAEATDIILSLARRNLGHHLHLIHCLWVLRVCASNVTTGTTLGINGAMELLFKVITPYSKRHVRTVRAAIEALAALLKSKSNSRQAVSRGYLGGLLSLYQDWHCNDVSNNYIYIRRGLLLCLKHITNIQLGRETFLGSQGMEILFTSVQDCLSCKNLDPIINAVTQILRKCYPKESLPVATVRSSYFFLLPGNAKAESPCERNEGKWLKGEFSDYESDGEEEAEKDLDNEDVENKEEDYDLETDVNKLRTRPGLDRPEKELGQYEAMCPELSQNFQEFDSELEEEKSLEDRTESLLSTPSHFIPSSTSVKHPNYRWRNQSVTEMGPDPKEQDFKAPQQSWRKKEKGRWDQTGEKRDIAETAKEADSCEEHHPARSPVLALRPLPNDAAWYKKLFYPECETSINPNSGGRLESSDLMAKLLEKHQEDIPFHSPHFYMARAKCVKSIPDYKDLAFPDFWGHQPPPYNKPMLERKYGIQREKVLDDVRRFIEPGDVIGRTVFDLDEPSHPSPRAPGCLTFFSSFESGNLRKAIQVREFEYDLIMNADVNSNQHHQWFYFEVRDMKLAVSYRFNIINCEKFNSQFNYGMQPVMYSVKEAFQGRPRWLRAGHDICYYKNHYHCNTATGGGARGKFYYTLTFSIKFPHKDDVCYLAYHYPYTYSTMMSHLDILEQTRNPKKIYWRQQTLCQTLGGNQCPLLTITAMPESKKREDLEQLCNRPYVFLMARVHPGESNASWVMKGTLEFLVSSDPIADLLRKCFIFKIVPMLNPDGVINGNHRCSLSGDDLNRQWSTPNSQLHPTIYHAKGLLYYLRSIGRAPLVFCDYHGHSQKKNVFLYGCSIKETLWQAGCMVDTAVITEDVGYRTLPKILDKVAPAFVMNSCSFLVEKSRESTARVVVWKEMGVLRSYTMESTYCSCSHGLYKVSKLFK
;
A
#
# COMPACT_ATOMS: atom_id res chain seq x y z
N LYS A 1 15.44 52.52 -17.72
CA LYS A 1 15.63 53.69 -16.82
C LYS A 1 14.73 54.89 -17.18
N PHE A 2 14.07 54.92 -18.35
CA PHE A 2 13.01 55.88 -18.66
C PHE A 2 11.65 55.17 -18.58
N GLY A 3 10.70 55.68 -17.79
CA GLY A 3 9.31 55.19 -17.79
C GLY A 3 8.49 55.33 -16.50
N LEU A 4 9.09 55.56 -15.33
CA LEU A 4 8.34 55.69 -14.06
C LEU A 4 8.59 57.02 -13.31
N PHE A 5 9.59 57.81 -13.72
CA PHE A 5 9.88 59.12 -13.13
C PHE A 5 8.81 60.21 -13.37
N PRO A 6 8.07 60.27 -14.50
CA PRO A 6 7.04 61.29 -14.70
C PRO A 6 5.79 61.10 -13.82
N PHE A 7 5.63 59.92 -13.23
CA PHE A 7 4.42 59.56 -12.46
C PHE A 7 4.40 60.17 -11.05
N GLN A 8 5.57 60.56 -10.51
CA GLN A 8 5.70 61.16 -9.18
C GLN A 8 5.69 62.69 -9.18
N SER A 9 5.83 63.34 -10.34
CA SER A 9 6.04 64.79 -10.44
C SER A 9 5.06 65.55 -11.34
N SER A 10 4.17 64.87 -12.07
CA SER A 10 3.18 65.52 -12.93
C SER A 10 1.85 65.69 -12.19
N CYS A 11 1.42 66.94 -11.99
CA CYS A 11 0.08 67.28 -11.49
C CYS A 11 -0.97 67.38 -12.63
N ASP A 12 -0.61 67.01 -13.86
CA ASP A 12 -1.48 67.13 -15.03
C ASP A 12 -2.30 65.85 -15.24
N LYS A 13 -3.63 66.01 -15.15
CA LYS A 13 -4.61 64.93 -15.22
C LYS A 13 -4.55 64.17 -16.55
N ASP A 14 -4.37 64.86 -17.68
CA ASP A 14 -4.38 64.22 -19.00
C ASP A 14 -3.10 63.40 -19.22
N VAL A 15 -1.98 63.84 -18.65
CA VAL A 15 -0.72 63.09 -18.66
C VAL A 15 -0.84 61.81 -17.83
N ILE A 16 -1.44 61.88 -16.64
CA ILE A 16 -1.66 60.70 -15.77
C ILE A 16 -2.56 59.68 -16.47
N LEU A 17 -3.67 60.12 -17.08
CA LEU A 17 -4.60 59.24 -17.80
C LEU A 17 -3.95 58.57 -19.01
N ASN A 18 -3.15 59.30 -19.79
CA ASN A 18 -2.39 58.74 -20.91
C ASN A 18 -1.37 57.68 -20.44
N ILE A 19 -0.64 57.94 -19.36
CA ILE A 19 0.30 56.97 -18.79
C ILE A 19 -0.44 55.71 -18.31
N LEU A 20 -1.58 55.88 -17.63
CA LEU A 20 -2.39 54.75 -17.14
C LEU A 20 -2.95 53.91 -18.29
N SER A 21 -3.36 54.54 -19.39
CA SER A 21 -3.80 53.83 -20.61
C SER A 21 -2.67 52.99 -21.20
N VAL A 22 -1.49 53.58 -21.41
CA VAL A 22 -0.31 52.88 -21.93
C VAL A 22 0.10 51.72 -21.03
N LEU A 23 0.11 51.91 -19.71
CA LEU A 23 0.42 50.84 -18.75
C LEU A 23 -0.64 49.73 -18.77
N THR A 24 -1.92 50.07 -18.94
CA THR A 24 -3.00 49.10 -19.03
C THR A 24 -2.85 48.18 -20.24
N ASP A 25 -2.47 48.74 -21.39
CA ASP A 25 -2.23 48.01 -22.64
C ASP A 25 -0.95 47.17 -22.56
N LEU A 26 0.12 47.75 -22.02
CA LEU A 26 1.43 47.10 -21.91
C LEU A 26 1.41 45.90 -20.94
N LEU A 27 0.54 45.95 -19.93
CA LEU A 27 0.35 44.93 -18.90
C LEU A 27 -0.89 44.05 -19.12
N SER A 28 -1.35 43.92 -20.36
CA SER A 28 -2.50 43.09 -20.78
C SER A 28 -2.26 41.57 -20.66
N LEU A 29 -3.30 40.76 -20.92
CA LEU A 29 -3.28 39.30 -20.78
C LEU A 29 -2.15 38.67 -21.64
N GLY A 30 -1.34 37.78 -21.04
CA GLY A 30 -0.18 37.15 -21.69
C GLY A 30 1.19 37.79 -21.37
N THR A 31 1.22 38.93 -20.67
CA THR A 31 2.46 39.70 -20.42
C THR A 31 3.11 39.47 -19.04
N GLY A 32 3.04 38.25 -18.49
CA GLY A 32 3.54 37.94 -17.14
C GLY A 32 5.00 38.37 -16.87
N ARG A 33 5.88 38.22 -17.86
CA ARG A 33 7.29 38.66 -17.76
C ARG A 33 7.43 40.18 -17.65
N ARG A 34 6.58 40.95 -18.35
CA ARG A 34 6.58 42.43 -18.30
C ARG A 34 6.08 42.93 -16.95
N ILE A 35 5.04 42.31 -16.41
CA ILE A 35 4.53 42.62 -15.06
C ILE A 35 5.62 42.38 -14.02
N HIS A 36 6.32 41.24 -14.06
CA HIS A 36 7.46 40.98 -13.16
C HIS A 36 8.59 42.00 -13.31
N TYR A 37 8.91 42.42 -14.54
CA TYR A 37 9.90 43.47 -14.77
C TYR A 37 9.46 44.80 -14.14
N VAL A 38 8.22 45.23 -14.33
CA VAL A 38 7.67 46.46 -13.73
C VAL A 38 7.71 46.38 -12.20
N ILE A 39 7.34 45.24 -11.61
CA ILE A 39 7.44 45.01 -10.17
C ILE A 39 8.91 45.13 -9.69
N SER A 40 9.87 44.52 -10.42
CA SER A 40 11.30 44.58 -10.08
C SER A 40 11.88 46.01 -10.11
N LYS A 41 11.21 46.93 -10.80
CA LYS A 41 11.59 48.34 -10.90
C LYS A 41 10.79 49.24 -9.96
N GLY A 42 10.03 48.68 -9.01
CA GLY A 42 9.25 49.47 -8.05
C GLY A 42 7.94 50.01 -8.60
N GLY A 43 7.44 49.48 -9.72
CA GLY A 43 6.20 49.96 -10.35
C GLY A 43 4.95 49.78 -9.48
N SER A 44 4.90 48.73 -8.65
CA SER A 44 3.82 48.54 -7.67
C SER A 44 3.78 49.67 -6.62
N GLU A 45 4.93 50.09 -6.12
CA GLU A 45 5.08 51.15 -5.13
C GLU A 45 4.72 52.51 -5.73
N ALA A 46 5.12 52.77 -6.98
CA ALA A 46 4.76 54.00 -7.70
C ALA A 46 3.26 54.10 -7.95
N LEU A 47 2.60 52.99 -8.34
CA LEU A 47 1.15 52.96 -8.50
C LEU A 47 0.40 53.14 -7.18
N LEU A 48 0.93 52.61 -6.07
CA LEU A 48 0.37 52.82 -4.73
C LEU A 48 0.49 54.28 -4.31
N GLN A 49 1.64 54.91 -4.55
CA GLN A 49 1.82 56.32 -4.23
C GLN A 49 0.85 57.21 -5.02
N ALA A 50 0.66 56.93 -6.31
CA ALA A 50 -0.31 57.67 -7.11
C ALA A 50 -1.77 57.46 -6.65
N LEU A 51 -2.10 56.27 -6.15
CA LEU A 51 -3.41 56.04 -5.53
C LEU A 51 -3.58 56.93 -4.28
N ILE A 52 -2.56 57.02 -3.41
CA ILE A 52 -2.59 57.86 -2.21
C ILE A 52 -2.82 59.32 -2.60
N THR A 53 -2.03 59.83 -3.55
CA THR A 53 -2.16 61.23 -4.04
C THR A 53 -3.54 61.48 -4.66
N ALA A 54 -4.04 60.58 -5.50
CA ALA A 54 -5.35 60.72 -6.12
C ALA A 54 -6.49 60.64 -5.10
N ALA A 55 -6.35 59.83 -4.05
CA ALA A 55 -7.35 59.68 -3.01
C ALA A 55 -7.45 60.87 -2.04
N GLN A 56 -6.43 61.72 -1.97
CA GLN A 56 -6.39 62.94 -1.15
C GLN A 56 -7.13 64.13 -1.81
N THR A 57 -7.52 64.01 -3.07
CA THR A 57 -8.32 65.04 -3.76
C THR A 57 -9.78 65.00 -3.26
N GLU A 58 -10.35 66.13 -2.80
CA GLU A 58 -11.76 66.23 -2.41
C GLU A 58 -12.53 67.16 -3.37
N PRO A 59 -13.54 66.67 -4.12
CA PRO A 59 -14.02 65.30 -4.19
C PRO A 59 -13.07 64.35 -4.96
N PRO A 60 -13.04 63.05 -4.63
CA PRO A 60 -12.14 62.08 -5.26
C PRO A 60 -12.42 61.94 -6.76
N ASP A 61 -11.38 62.14 -7.58
CA ASP A 61 -11.50 62.02 -9.03
C ASP A 61 -11.55 60.56 -9.51
N HIS A 62 -12.77 60.06 -9.68
CA HIS A 62 -13.03 58.70 -10.15
C HIS A 62 -12.50 58.41 -11.57
N SER A 63 -12.27 59.42 -12.41
CA SER A 63 -11.69 59.20 -13.75
C SER A 63 -10.24 58.70 -13.69
N THR A 64 -9.50 59.11 -12.66
CA THR A 64 -8.11 58.70 -12.40
C THR A 64 -8.03 57.48 -11.47
N LEU A 65 -8.91 57.41 -10.46
CA LEU A 65 -8.90 56.34 -9.46
C LEU A 65 -9.27 54.96 -10.02
N LEU A 66 -10.24 54.87 -10.93
CA LEU A 66 -10.70 53.56 -11.44
C LEU A 66 -9.64 52.85 -12.29
N PRO A 67 -8.96 53.51 -13.26
CA PRO A 67 -7.83 52.90 -13.97
C PRO A 67 -6.68 52.50 -13.03
N LEU A 68 -6.35 53.34 -12.03
CA LEU A 68 -5.33 53.04 -11.02
C LEU A 68 -5.65 51.76 -10.24
N LEU A 69 -6.87 51.65 -9.69
CA LEU A 69 -7.28 50.48 -8.91
C LEU A 69 -7.28 49.19 -9.75
N ARG A 70 -7.69 49.26 -11.03
CA ARG A 70 -7.62 48.12 -11.97
C ARG A 70 -6.17 47.67 -12.18
N LEU A 71 -5.28 48.62 -12.42
CA LEU A 71 -3.86 48.35 -12.67
C LEU A 71 -3.19 47.78 -11.41
N LEU A 72 -3.49 48.34 -10.24
CA LEU A 72 -3.02 47.85 -8.94
C LEU A 72 -3.48 46.42 -8.67
N ALA A 73 -4.75 46.09 -8.89
CA ALA A 73 -5.24 44.72 -8.73
C ALA A 73 -4.51 43.74 -9.67
N ARG A 74 -4.25 44.15 -10.91
CA ARG A 74 -3.56 43.33 -11.92
C ARG A 74 -2.08 43.11 -11.61
N VAL A 75 -1.36 44.18 -11.28
CA VAL A 75 0.07 44.12 -10.91
C VAL A 75 0.23 43.37 -9.60
N GLY A 76 -0.58 43.71 -8.59
CA GLY A 76 -0.50 43.10 -7.27
C GLY A 76 -0.79 41.59 -7.27
N GLN A 77 -1.66 41.08 -8.15
CA GLN A 77 -1.89 39.63 -8.28
C GLN A 77 -0.60 38.84 -8.61
N ARG A 78 0.42 39.50 -9.18
CA ARG A 78 1.72 38.92 -9.52
C ARG A 78 2.84 39.32 -8.55
N ASP A 79 2.58 40.21 -7.61
CA ASP A 79 3.53 40.65 -6.59
C ASP A 79 3.21 40.01 -5.24
N ARG A 80 3.99 38.98 -4.88
CA ARG A 80 3.83 38.26 -3.60
C ARG A 80 3.99 39.15 -2.36
N LYS A 81 4.65 40.31 -2.49
CA LYS A 81 4.88 41.27 -1.41
C LYS A 81 3.93 42.47 -1.46
N PHE A 82 2.95 42.48 -2.36
CA PHE A 82 2.06 43.64 -2.57
C PHE A 82 1.37 44.09 -1.28
N GLY A 83 0.80 43.16 -0.50
CA GLY A 83 0.15 43.51 0.78
C GLY A 83 1.09 44.19 1.78
N LEU A 84 2.35 43.73 1.86
CA LEU A 84 3.37 44.34 2.72
C LEU A 84 3.74 45.75 2.24
N LYS A 85 3.77 45.97 0.92
CA LYS A 85 4.02 47.29 0.33
C LYS A 85 2.88 48.27 0.63
N VAL A 86 1.64 47.81 0.58
CA VAL A 86 0.45 48.60 0.96
C VAL A 86 0.53 49.04 2.42
N GLN A 87 0.95 48.14 3.32
CA GLN A 87 1.15 48.47 4.74
C GLN A 87 2.28 49.47 4.93
N LYS A 88 3.43 49.27 4.27
CA LYS A 88 4.58 50.18 4.36
C LYS A 88 4.28 51.58 3.84
N ALA A 89 3.40 51.69 2.84
CA ALA A 89 2.96 52.96 2.27
C ALA A 89 1.76 53.57 3.05
N GLU A 90 1.35 52.98 4.17
CA GLU A 90 0.21 53.42 4.99
C GLU A 90 -1.12 53.56 4.19
N ALA A 91 -1.24 52.83 3.08
CA ALA A 91 -2.37 52.93 2.14
C ALA A 91 -3.58 52.05 2.54
N THR A 92 -3.47 51.27 3.62
CA THR A 92 -4.49 50.30 4.05
C THR A 92 -5.83 50.98 4.35
N ASP A 93 -5.81 52.04 5.15
CA ASP A 93 -7.03 52.74 5.57
C ASP A 93 -7.64 53.57 4.43
N ILE A 94 -6.79 54.06 3.51
CA ILE A 94 -7.24 54.76 2.30
C ILE A 94 -8.06 53.82 1.41
N ILE A 95 -7.57 52.61 1.14
CA ILE A 95 -8.27 51.61 0.32
C ILE A 95 -9.60 51.21 0.98
N LEU A 96 -9.61 51.01 2.31
CA LEU A 96 -10.84 50.68 3.04
C LEU A 96 -11.83 51.85 3.07
N SER A 97 -11.37 53.08 3.24
CA SER A 97 -12.18 54.30 3.21
C SER A 97 -12.83 54.50 1.85
N LEU A 98 -12.07 54.35 0.76
CA LEU A 98 -12.58 54.40 -0.61
C LEU A 98 -13.66 53.33 -0.83
N ALA A 99 -13.46 52.11 -0.32
CA ALA A 99 -14.46 51.06 -0.43
C ALA A 99 -15.74 51.38 0.36
N ARG A 100 -15.63 51.92 1.59
CA ARG A 100 -16.78 52.37 2.41
C ARG A 100 -17.58 53.49 1.73
N ARG A 101 -16.90 54.49 1.17
CA ARG A 101 -17.54 55.63 0.47
C ARG A 101 -18.31 55.18 -0.78
N ASN A 102 -17.95 54.05 -1.40
CA ASN A 102 -18.53 53.56 -2.64
C ASN A 102 -19.55 52.41 -2.46
N LEU A 103 -20.09 52.19 -1.26
CA LEU A 103 -21.06 51.10 -1.02
C LEU A 103 -22.32 51.18 -1.92
N GLY A 104 -22.78 52.38 -2.27
CA GLY A 104 -23.89 52.60 -3.21
C GLY A 104 -23.50 52.59 -4.70
N HIS A 105 -22.20 52.57 -5.03
CA HIS A 105 -21.68 52.65 -6.39
C HIS A 105 -20.95 51.37 -6.80
N HIS A 106 -21.71 50.35 -7.20
CA HIS A 106 -21.20 48.99 -7.43
C HIS A 106 -20.03 48.87 -8.43
N LEU A 107 -19.96 49.75 -9.44
CA LEU A 107 -18.87 49.79 -10.42
C LEU A 107 -17.57 50.37 -9.85
N HIS A 108 -17.63 51.26 -8.86
CA HIS A 108 -16.45 51.79 -8.19
C HIS A 108 -15.98 50.82 -7.10
N LEU A 109 -16.95 50.24 -6.38
CA LEU A 109 -16.70 49.28 -5.32
C LEU A 109 -15.95 48.04 -5.81
N ILE A 110 -16.33 47.48 -6.98
CA ILE A 110 -15.69 46.25 -7.50
C ILE A 110 -14.16 46.39 -7.67
N HIS A 111 -13.68 47.56 -8.08
CA HIS A 111 -12.25 47.80 -8.25
C HIS A 111 -11.52 47.90 -6.91
N CYS A 112 -12.15 48.49 -5.89
CA CYS A 112 -11.64 48.47 -4.52
C CYS A 112 -11.57 47.04 -3.96
N LEU A 113 -12.60 46.23 -4.21
CA LEU A 113 -12.66 44.83 -3.77
C LEU A 113 -11.57 43.97 -4.41
N TRP A 114 -11.24 44.19 -5.68
CA TRP A 114 -10.13 43.48 -6.34
C TRP A 114 -8.78 43.81 -5.72
N VAL A 115 -8.54 45.08 -5.38
CA VAL A 115 -7.32 45.49 -4.67
C VAL A 115 -7.29 44.87 -3.28
N LEU A 116 -8.39 44.92 -2.52
CA LEU A 116 -8.50 44.28 -1.20
C LEU A 116 -8.20 42.78 -1.23
N ARG A 117 -8.74 42.04 -2.20
CA ARG A 117 -8.44 40.61 -2.41
C ARG A 117 -6.94 40.35 -2.59
N VAL A 118 -6.27 41.22 -3.34
CA VAL A 118 -4.85 41.09 -3.64
C VAL A 118 -4.00 41.49 -2.43
N CYS A 119 -4.37 42.52 -1.68
CA CYS A 119 -3.72 42.84 -0.40
C CYS A 119 -3.83 41.66 0.59
N ALA A 120 -5.00 41.03 0.66
CA ALA A 120 -5.30 39.89 1.52
C ALA A 120 -4.66 38.57 1.07
N SER A 121 -3.97 38.51 -0.08
CA SER A 121 -3.29 37.27 -0.49
C SER A 121 -2.11 36.90 0.41
N ASN A 122 -1.59 37.85 1.17
CA ASN A 122 -0.61 37.64 2.22
C ASN A 122 -1.31 37.51 3.58
N VAL A 123 -1.00 36.46 4.35
CA VAL A 123 -1.67 36.14 5.63
C VAL A 123 -1.49 37.25 6.68
N THR A 124 -0.31 37.88 6.78
CA THR A 124 -0.07 38.93 7.77
C THR A 124 -0.84 40.20 7.42
N THR A 125 -0.80 40.61 6.15
CA THR A 125 -1.57 41.76 5.67
C THR A 125 -3.08 41.52 5.76
N GLY A 126 -3.54 40.31 5.43
CA GLY A 126 -4.93 39.92 5.60
C GLY A 126 -5.40 40.06 7.05
N THR A 127 -4.56 39.69 8.02
CA THR A 127 -4.87 39.86 9.45
C THR A 127 -5.07 41.32 9.83
N THR A 128 -4.19 42.22 9.40
CA THR A 128 -4.33 43.66 9.66
C THR A 128 -5.60 44.24 9.00
N LEU A 129 -5.90 43.84 7.76
CA LEU A 129 -7.13 44.25 7.09
C LEU A 129 -8.38 43.78 7.86
N GLY A 130 -8.36 42.56 8.41
CA GLY A 130 -9.43 42.05 9.26
C GLY A 130 -9.66 42.90 10.50
N ILE A 131 -8.58 43.26 11.20
CA ILE A 131 -8.60 44.16 12.38
C ILE A 131 -9.20 45.53 12.02
N ASN A 132 -8.84 46.10 10.85
CA ASN A 132 -9.34 47.40 10.40
C ASN A 132 -10.78 47.35 9.82
N GLY A 133 -11.53 46.28 10.08
CA GLY A 133 -12.95 46.15 9.75
C GLY A 133 -13.24 45.77 8.29
N ALA A 134 -12.27 45.22 7.56
CA ALA A 134 -12.49 44.78 6.17
C ALA A 134 -13.55 43.67 6.07
N MET A 135 -13.60 42.75 7.04
CA MET A 135 -14.60 41.67 7.02
C MET A 135 -16.03 42.19 7.19
N GLU A 136 -16.26 43.14 8.11
CA GLU A 136 -17.58 43.80 8.28
C GLU A 136 -18.05 44.48 7.00
N LEU A 137 -17.13 45.18 6.32
CA LEU A 137 -17.41 45.82 5.05
C LEU A 137 -17.86 44.79 4.01
N LEU A 138 -17.13 43.67 3.88
CA LEU A 138 -17.43 42.64 2.89
C LEU A 138 -18.77 41.96 3.16
N PHE A 139 -19.10 41.65 4.42
CA PHE A 139 -20.40 41.09 4.78
C PHE A 139 -21.57 42.01 4.45
N LYS A 140 -21.40 43.34 4.52
CA LYS A 140 -22.42 44.30 4.07
C LYS A 140 -22.64 44.30 2.54
N VAL A 141 -21.64 43.86 1.76
CA VAL A 141 -21.69 43.83 0.30
C VAL A 141 -22.19 42.49 -0.24
N ILE A 142 -21.96 41.39 0.49
CA ILE A 142 -22.42 40.06 0.09
C ILE A 142 -23.91 39.96 0.40
N THR A 143 -24.73 39.96 -0.65
CA THR A 143 -26.19 39.88 -0.53
C THR A 143 -26.69 38.44 -0.68
N PRO A 144 -27.92 38.16 -0.21
CA PRO A 144 -28.73 37.04 -0.70
C PRO A 144 -28.85 37.05 -2.23
N TYR A 145 -29.37 35.95 -2.78
CA TYR A 145 -29.53 35.70 -4.19
C TYR A 145 -30.10 36.91 -4.92
N SER A 146 -29.35 37.37 -5.92
CA SER A 146 -29.73 38.51 -6.74
C SER A 146 -29.14 38.38 -8.13
N LYS A 147 -29.94 38.75 -9.13
CA LYS A 147 -29.47 38.87 -10.52
C LYS A 147 -28.74 40.20 -10.77
N ARG A 148 -28.77 41.13 -9.80
CA ARG A 148 -28.12 42.45 -9.89
C ARG A 148 -26.76 42.42 -9.20
N HIS A 149 -25.81 43.18 -9.73
CA HIS A 149 -24.47 43.40 -9.15
C HIS A 149 -23.67 42.11 -8.81
N VAL A 150 -23.97 41.00 -9.49
CA VAL A 150 -23.35 39.67 -9.32
C VAL A 150 -21.81 39.74 -9.34
N ARG A 151 -21.23 40.55 -10.24
CA ARG A 151 -19.76 40.73 -10.33
C ARG A 151 -19.17 41.34 -9.06
N THR A 152 -19.88 42.27 -8.43
CA THR A 152 -19.48 42.94 -7.19
C THR A 152 -19.62 41.99 -6.01
N VAL A 153 -20.73 41.23 -5.92
CA VAL A 153 -20.93 40.19 -4.90
C VAL A 153 -19.83 39.13 -4.98
N ARG A 154 -19.55 38.62 -6.18
CA ARG A 154 -18.47 37.67 -6.42
C ARG A 154 -17.11 38.23 -5.97
N ALA A 155 -16.79 39.46 -6.34
CA ALA A 155 -15.53 40.10 -5.94
C ALA A 155 -15.41 40.24 -4.41
N ALA A 156 -16.52 40.53 -3.71
CA ALA A 156 -16.55 40.62 -2.26
C ALA A 156 -16.31 39.25 -1.60
N ILE A 157 -16.94 38.18 -2.10
CA ILE A 157 -16.73 36.81 -1.61
C ILE A 157 -15.27 36.37 -1.83
N GLU A 158 -14.70 36.64 -3.01
CA GLU A 158 -13.30 36.29 -3.28
C GLU A 158 -12.32 37.06 -2.37
N ALA A 159 -12.60 38.33 -2.05
CA ALA A 159 -11.82 39.10 -1.09
C ALA A 159 -11.98 38.56 0.34
N LEU A 160 -13.19 38.16 0.73
CA LEU A 160 -13.46 37.56 2.04
C LEU A 160 -12.73 36.23 2.20
N ALA A 161 -12.80 35.35 1.20
CA ALA A 161 -12.07 34.09 1.20
C ALA A 161 -10.56 34.29 1.33
N ALA A 162 -10.00 35.34 0.70
CA ALA A 162 -8.58 35.68 0.85
C ALA A 162 -8.24 36.10 2.29
N LEU A 163 -9.08 36.93 2.93
CA LEU A 163 -8.89 37.34 4.33
C LEU A 163 -8.97 36.16 5.31
N LEU A 164 -9.90 35.23 5.07
CA LEU A 164 -10.14 34.05 5.94
C LEU A 164 -9.01 33.01 5.87
N LYS A 165 -8.03 33.15 4.98
CA LYS A 165 -6.80 32.35 5.05
C LYS A 165 -6.00 32.59 6.33
N SER A 166 -6.17 33.75 6.97
CA SER A 166 -5.60 34.01 8.28
C SER A 166 -6.42 33.33 9.37
N LYS A 167 -5.77 32.49 10.18
CA LYS A 167 -6.38 31.87 11.37
C LYS A 167 -6.96 32.91 12.34
N SER A 168 -6.31 34.07 12.49
CA SER A 168 -6.81 35.17 13.33
C SER A 168 -8.14 35.71 12.81
N ASN A 169 -8.23 35.97 11.50
CA ASN A 169 -9.46 36.41 10.86
C ASN A 169 -10.56 35.34 10.92
N SER A 170 -10.22 34.06 10.75
CA SER A 170 -11.18 32.95 10.92
C SER A 170 -11.74 32.91 12.33
N ARG A 171 -10.91 33.07 13.37
CA ARG A 171 -11.38 33.16 14.77
C ARG A 171 -12.30 34.36 14.98
N GLN A 172 -11.95 35.52 14.44
CA GLN A 172 -12.77 36.73 14.52
C GLN A 172 -14.09 36.60 13.73
N ALA A 173 -14.10 35.88 12.60
CA ALA A 173 -15.32 35.59 11.85
C ALA A 173 -16.26 34.69 12.66
N VAL A 174 -15.72 33.67 13.33
CA VAL A 174 -16.50 32.80 14.22
C VAL A 174 -17.08 33.59 15.40
N SER A 175 -16.26 34.37 16.11
CA SER A 175 -16.73 35.14 17.28
C SER A 175 -17.78 36.20 16.95
N ARG A 176 -17.84 36.65 15.69
CA ARG A 176 -18.84 37.61 15.19
C ARG A 176 -20.07 36.96 14.57
N GLY A 177 -20.20 35.64 14.63
CA GLY A 177 -21.36 34.91 14.08
C GLY A 177 -21.40 34.85 12.55
N TYR A 178 -20.30 35.17 11.86
CA TYR A 178 -20.25 35.19 10.39
C TYR A 178 -20.38 33.81 9.74
N LEU A 179 -20.03 32.75 10.46
CA LEU A 179 -20.16 31.38 9.97
C LEU A 179 -21.62 31.04 9.65
N GLY A 180 -22.54 31.30 10.59
CA GLY A 180 -23.97 31.08 10.38
C GLY A 180 -24.51 31.91 9.21
N GLY A 181 -24.11 33.18 9.12
CA GLY A 181 -24.46 34.04 7.98
C GLY A 181 -23.98 33.49 6.63
N LEU A 182 -22.77 32.92 6.57
CA LEU A 182 -22.24 32.29 5.35
C LEU A 182 -23.00 31.03 4.96
N LEU A 183 -23.41 30.21 5.94
CA LEU A 183 -24.25 29.04 5.69
C LEU A 183 -25.62 29.45 5.12
N SER A 184 -26.28 30.45 5.72
CA SER A 184 -27.55 30.98 5.23
C SER A 184 -27.43 31.57 3.82
N LEU A 185 -26.38 32.36 3.56
CA LEU A 185 -26.09 32.89 2.22
C LEU A 185 -25.85 31.76 1.21
N TYR A 186 -25.09 30.73 1.57
CA TYR A 186 -24.86 29.60 0.68
C TYR A 186 -26.15 28.86 0.34
N GLN A 187 -26.98 28.56 1.34
CA GLN A 187 -28.25 27.89 1.16
C GLN A 187 -29.19 28.70 0.26
N ASP A 188 -29.32 30.01 0.50
CA ASP A 188 -30.15 30.89 -0.31
C ASP A 188 -29.68 30.96 -1.78
N TRP A 189 -28.37 31.12 -2.02
CA TRP A 189 -27.82 31.05 -3.38
C TRP A 189 -27.97 29.68 -4.01
N HIS A 190 -27.92 28.60 -3.24
CA HIS A 190 -28.08 27.24 -3.74
C HIS A 190 -29.52 26.95 -4.18
N CYS A 191 -30.51 27.30 -3.36
CA CYS A 191 -31.93 27.05 -3.65
C CYS A 191 -32.44 27.88 -4.82
N ASN A 192 -31.92 29.10 -5.00
CA ASN A 192 -32.42 30.04 -6.03
C ASN A 192 -31.61 30.02 -7.35
N ASP A 193 -30.39 29.49 -7.39
CA ASP A 193 -29.61 29.32 -8.64
C ASP A 193 -29.99 28.06 -9.41
N VAL A 194 -31.28 27.91 -9.73
CA VAL A 194 -31.85 26.73 -10.40
C VAL A 194 -31.18 26.45 -11.76
N SER A 195 -30.78 27.50 -12.48
CA SER A 195 -30.10 27.39 -13.77
C SER A 195 -28.58 27.16 -13.66
N ASN A 196 -28.02 27.08 -12.46
CA ASN A 196 -26.58 26.94 -12.21
C ASN A 196 -25.72 28.00 -12.95
N ASN A 197 -26.21 29.23 -13.07
CA ASN A 197 -25.49 30.33 -13.74
C ASN A 197 -24.46 30.99 -12.82
N TYR A 198 -24.57 30.77 -11.50
CA TYR A 198 -23.79 31.46 -10.48
C TYR A 198 -22.96 30.50 -9.62
N ILE A 199 -22.51 29.38 -10.21
CA ILE A 199 -21.65 28.36 -9.57
C ILE A 199 -20.43 28.99 -8.86
N TYR A 200 -19.81 30.02 -9.45
CA TYR A 200 -18.65 30.68 -8.85
C TYR A 200 -18.95 31.41 -7.53
N ILE A 201 -20.18 31.91 -7.34
CA ILE A 201 -20.61 32.53 -6.08
C ILE A 201 -20.81 31.45 -5.01
N ARG A 202 -21.56 30.39 -5.34
CA ARG A 202 -21.74 29.21 -4.46
C ARG A 202 -20.39 28.64 -4.02
N ARG A 203 -19.47 28.46 -4.97
CA ARG A 203 -18.10 27.97 -4.70
C ARG A 203 -17.30 28.93 -3.81
N GLY A 204 -17.43 30.24 -4.03
CA GLY A 204 -16.74 31.25 -3.22
C GLY A 204 -17.21 31.25 -1.77
N LEU A 205 -18.51 31.08 -1.52
CA LEU A 205 -19.07 30.95 -0.17
C LEU A 205 -18.57 29.69 0.53
N LEU A 206 -18.56 28.56 -0.17
CA LEU A 206 -17.96 27.31 0.34
C LEU A 206 -16.47 27.47 0.63
N LEU A 207 -15.72 28.23 -0.17
CA LEU A 207 -14.31 28.49 0.09
C LEU A 207 -14.11 29.30 1.38
N CYS A 208 -15.00 30.25 1.68
CA CYS A 208 -15.00 30.97 2.96
C CYS A 208 -15.23 30.01 4.13
N LEU A 209 -16.25 29.15 4.04
CA LEU A 209 -16.53 28.13 5.05
C LEU A 209 -15.35 27.18 5.24
N LYS A 210 -14.76 26.68 4.14
CA LYS A 210 -13.57 25.83 4.16
C LYS A 210 -12.43 26.46 4.96
N HIS A 211 -12.14 27.74 4.75
CA HIS A 211 -11.08 28.46 5.47
C HIS A 211 -11.41 28.66 6.96
N ILE A 212 -12.67 28.91 7.31
CA ILE A 212 -13.08 29.01 8.72
C ILE A 212 -12.96 27.66 9.42
N THR A 213 -13.32 26.57 8.75
CA THR A 213 -13.25 25.20 9.32
C THR A 213 -11.82 24.64 9.44
N ASN A 214 -10.79 25.40 9.04
CA ASN A 214 -9.38 25.03 9.28
C ASN A 214 -8.94 25.22 10.74
N ILE A 215 -9.72 25.92 11.56
CA ILE A 215 -9.48 26.07 13.00
C ILE A 215 -10.50 25.23 13.78
N GLN A 216 -10.09 24.70 14.94
CA GLN A 216 -10.96 23.89 15.80
C GLN A 216 -12.28 24.59 16.16
N LEU A 217 -12.20 25.83 16.66
CA LEU A 217 -13.37 26.65 17.00
C LEU A 217 -14.34 26.83 15.81
N GLY A 218 -13.81 26.89 14.59
CA GLY A 218 -14.61 26.98 13.37
C GLY A 218 -15.35 25.69 13.05
N ARG A 219 -14.73 24.52 13.29
CA ARG A 219 -15.38 23.21 13.15
C ARG A 219 -16.50 23.02 14.18
N GLU A 220 -16.23 23.36 15.44
CA GLU A 220 -17.21 23.28 16.53
C GLU A 220 -18.43 24.17 16.27
N THR A 221 -18.19 25.43 15.85
CA THR A 221 -19.28 26.35 15.50
C THR A 221 -20.05 25.90 14.26
N PHE A 222 -19.36 25.30 13.28
CA PHE A 222 -19.99 24.72 12.10
C PHE A 222 -20.94 23.58 12.48
N LEU A 223 -20.52 22.68 13.37
CA LEU A 223 -21.36 21.60 13.91
C LEU A 223 -22.56 22.18 14.68
N GLY A 224 -22.33 23.13 15.58
CA GLY A 224 -23.40 23.78 16.35
C GLY A 224 -24.41 24.57 15.50
N SER A 225 -24.05 24.93 14.27
CA SER A 225 -24.90 25.66 13.31
C SER A 225 -25.62 24.75 12.31
N GLN A 226 -25.70 23.43 12.56
CA GLN A 226 -26.26 22.42 11.64
C GLN A 226 -25.57 22.44 10.25
N GLY A 227 -24.29 22.80 10.23
CA GLY A 227 -23.54 22.94 8.97
C GLY A 227 -23.40 21.62 8.23
N MET A 228 -23.33 20.49 8.96
CA MET A 228 -23.24 19.15 8.37
C MET A 228 -24.50 18.82 7.58
N GLU A 229 -25.68 19.05 8.16
CA GLU A 229 -26.99 18.80 7.57
C GLU A 229 -27.28 19.71 6.38
N ILE A 230 -26.99 21.01 6.50
CA ILE A 230 -27.17 21.99 5.43
C ILE A 230 -26.32 21.61 4.22
N LEU A 231 -25.02 21.35 4.44
CA LEU A 231 -24.12 21.02 3.33
C LEU A 231 -24.40 19.62 2.77
N PHE A 232 -24.72 18.64 3.61
CA PHE A 232 -25.09 17.30 3.15
C PHE A 232 -26.35 17.35 2.28
N THR A 233 -27.41 18.05 2.69
CA THR A 233 -28.61 18.20 1.86
C THR A 233 -28.28 18.86 0.51
N SER A 234 -27.50 19.95 0.54
CA SER A 234 -27.14 20.68 -0.68
C SER A 234 -26.35 19.86 -1.70
N VAL A 235 -25.52 18.92 -1.24
CA VAL A 235 -24.68 18.13 -2.13
C VAL A 235 -25.49 17.04 -2.82
N GLN A 236 -26.52 16.48 -2.16
CA GLN A 236 -27.42 15.48 -2.75
C GLN A 236 -28.11 16.04 -4.00
N ASP A 237 -28.58 17.29 -3.96
CA ASP A 237 -29.19 17.99 -5.10
C ASP A 237 -28.23 18.15 -6.29
N CYS A 238 -26.92 18.11 -6.04
CA CYS A 238 -25.88 18.34 -7.04
C CYS A 238 -25.33 17.05 -7.68
N LEU A 239 -25.51 15.87 -7.06
CA LEU A 239 -24.81 14.62 -7.43
C LEU A 239 -25.07 14.15 -8.88
N SER A 240 -26.22 14.51 -9.46
CA SER A 240 -26.59 14.16 -10.84
C SER A 240 -25.89 15.00 -11.91
N CYS A 241 -25.28 16.13 -11.56
CA CYS A 241 -24.76 17.13 -12.50
C CYS A 241 -23.23 17.24 -12.46
N LYS A 242 -22.53 16.71 -13.48
CA LYS A 242 -21.06 16.79 -13.59
C LYS A 242 -20.49 18.22 -13.55
N ASN A 243 -21.22 19.20 -14.09
CA ASN A 243 -20.80 20.62 -14.07
C ASN A 243 -20.69 21.20 -12.64
N LEU A 244 -21.27 20.53 -11.64
CA LEU A 244 -21.24 20.93 -10.23
C LEU A 244 -20.13 20.23 -9.43
N ASP A 245 -19.25 19.45 -10.07
CA ASP A 245 -18.10 18.81 -9.41
C ASP A 245 -17.27 19.76 -8.52
N PRO A 246 -16.99 21.02 -8.91
CA PRO A 246 -16.29 21.95 -8.03
C PRO A 246 -17.02 22.28 -6.72
N ILE A 247 -18.36 22.25 -6.73
CA ILE A 247 -19.20 22.44 -5.54
C ILE A 247 -19.18 21.17 -4.70
N ILE A 248 -19.43 20.01 -5.33
CA ILE A 248 -19.43 18.70 -4.67
C ILE A 248 -18.10 18.45 -3.95
N ASN A 249 -16.97 18.74 -4.61
CA ASN A 249 -15.65 18.60 -4.01
C ASN A 249 -15.44 19.51 -2.81
N ALA A 250 -15.84 20.79 -2.92
CA ALA A 250 -15.69 21.74 -1.82
C ALA A 250 -16.54 21.34 -0.60
N VAL A 251 -17.79 20.94 -0.82
CA VAL A 251 -18.68 20.43 0.25
C VAL A 251 -18.11 19.17 0.88
N THR A 252 -17.72 18.18 0.07
CA THR A 252 -17.16 16.90 0.56
C THR A 252 -15.92 17.14 1.43
N GLN A 253 -15.05 18.08 1.06
CA GLN A 253 -13.87 18.44 1.86
C GLN A 253 -14.26 19.06 3.21
N ILE A 254 -15.23 19.98 3.24
CA ILE A 254 -15.70 20.60 4.48
C ILE A 254 -16.35 19.55 5.39
N LEU A 255 -17.22 18.70 4.85
CA LEU A 255 -17.90 17.64 5.61
C LEU A 255 -16.89 16.68 6.25
N ARG A 256 -15.91 16.17 5.49
CA ARG A 256 -14.86 15.28 6.03
C ARG A 256 -14.01 15.93 7.12
N LYS A 257 -13.73 17.22 6.95
CA LYS A 257 -12.94 18.01 7.91
C LYS A 257 -13.69 18.23 9.22
N CYS A 258 -14.99 18.54 9.12
CA CYS A 258 -15.84 18.81 10.28
C CYS A 258 -16.43 17.54 10.89
N TYR A 259 -16.30 16.38 10.23
CA TYR A 259 -16.74 15.10 10.78
C TYR A 259 -15.99 14.79 12.10
N PRO A 260 -16.70 14.52 13.21
CA PRO A 260 -16.11 14.25 14.52
C PRO A 260 -15.09 13.11 14.51
N LYS A 261 -14.01 13.28 15.26
CA LYS A 261 -12.90 12.34 15.29
C LYS A 261 -13.12 11.31 16.38
N GLU A 262 -12.97 10.02 16.04
CA GLU A 262 -13.26 8.91 16.95
C GLU A 262 -12.07 7.95 17.05
N SER A 263 -12.00 7.20 18.14
CA SER A 263 -11.11 6.04 18.27
C SER A 263 -11.75 4.81 17.62
N LEU A 264 -10.94 3.85 17.18
CA LEU A 264 -11.46 2.56 16.70
C LEU A 264 -12.31 1.89 17.80
N PRO A 265 -13.39 1.16 17.46
CA PRO A 265 -14.27 0.50 18.43
C PRO A 265 -13.68 -0.82 18.95
N VAL A 266 -12.47 -0.74 19.50
CA VAL A 266 -11.73 -1.81 20.18
C VAL A 266 -11.16 -1.27 21.49
N ALA A 267 -11.03 -2.14 22.51
CA ALA A 267 -10.50 -1.74 23.81
C ALA A 267 -9.04 -1.27 23.73
N THR A 268 -8.25 -1.89 22.85
CA THR A 268 -6.83 -1.53 22.60
C THR A 268 -6.48 -1.72 21.14
N VAL A 269 -5.62 -0.85 20.59
CA VAL A 269 -5.09 -0.96 19.22
C VAL A 269 -3.98 -2.01 19.09
N ARG A 270 -3.47 -2.55 20.20
CA ARG A 270 -2.50 -3.65 20.17
C ARG A 270 -3.16 -4.92 19.66
N SER A 271 -2.36 -5.83 19.11
CA SER A 271 -2.83 -7.15 18.68
C SER A 271 -3.55 -7.89 19.80
N SER A 272 -4.63 -8.60 19.46
CA SER A 272 -5.29 -9.57 20.34
C SER A 272 -4.38 -10.75 20.68
N TYR A 273 -3.34 -10.99 19.86
CA TYR A 273 -2.37 -12.04 20.09
C TYR A 273 -1.09 -11.47 20.68
N PHE A 274 -0.61 -12.13 21.73
CA PHE A 274 0.61 -11.76 22.44
C PHE A 274 1.54 -12.97 22.53
N PHE A 275 2.82 -12.75 22.28
CA PHE A 275 3.85 -13.79 22.40
C PHE A 275 4.93 -13.37 23.38
N LEU A 276 5.24 -14.23 24.35
CA LEU A 276 6.25 -13.94 25.36
C LEU A 276 7.66 -14.12 24.79
N LEU A 277 8.45 -13.05 24.77
CA LEU A 277 9.82 -13.08 24.25
C LEU A 277 10.80 -13.74 25.24
N PRO A 278 11.75 -14.56 24.76
CA PRO A 278 12.84 -15.10 25.57
C PRO A 278 13.61 -13.99 26.31
N GLY A 279 13.88 -14.20 27.60
CA GLY A 279 14.61 -13.24 28.46
C GLY A 279 13.73 -12.22 29.23
N ASN A 280 12.44 -12.11 28.92
CA ASN A 280 11.49 -11.22 29.62
C ASN A 280 10.64 -11.97 30.67
N ALA A 281 11.26 -12.52 31.70
CA ALA A 281 10.60 -13.30 32.75
C ALA A 281 9.68 -12.50 33.72
N LYS A 282 9.36 -11.23 33.42
CA LYS A 282 8.55 -10.34 34.29
C LYS A 282 7.45 -9.53 33.58
N ALA A 283 7.12 -9.83 32.33
CA ALA A 283 6.00 -9.17 31.67
C ALA A 283 4.73 -10.04 31.85
N GLU A 284 3.87 -9.67 32.80
CA GLU A 284 2.49 -10.16 32.86
C GLU A 284 1.76 -9.90 31.53
N SER A 285 0.76 -10.73 31.22
CA SER A 285 -0.12 -10.48 30.07
C SER A 285 -0.68 -9.05 30.14
N PRO A 286 -0.72 -8.29 29.04
CA PRO A 286 -1.23 -6.92 29.08
C PRO A 286 -2.73 -6.80 29.43
N CYS A 287 -3.46 -7.91 29.58
CA CYS A 287 -4.92 -7.89 29.76
C CYS A 287 -5.43 -7.29 31.08
N GLU A 288 -4.58 -6.94 32.05
CA GLU A 288 -5.05 -6.34 33.31
C GLU A 288 -4.23 -5.13 33.80
N ARG A 289 -3.67 -4.32 32.89
CA ARG A 289 -3.26 -2.97 33.29
C ARG A 289 -4.37 -1.98 32.97
N ASN A 290 -5.08 -1.63 34.03
CA ASN A 290 -6.10 -0.60 34.18
C ASN A 290 -5.84 0.69 33.33
N GLU A 291 -6.11 0.64 32.02
CA GLU A 291 -6.29 1.82 31.17
C GLU A 291 -7.67 2.48 31.38
N GLY A 292 -8.46 1.95 32.32
CA GLY A 292 -9.74 2.50 32.77
C GLY A 292 -9.65 3.80 33.59
N LYS A 293 -8.46 4.41 33.75
CA LYS A 293 -8.28 5.65 34.54
C LYS A 293 -7.75 6.85 33.75
N TRP A 294 -7.48 6.71 32.46
CA TRP A 294 -7.12 7.82 31.56
C TRP A 294 -8.21 8.20 30.56
N LEU A 295 -9.38 7.54 30.61
CA LEU A 295 -10.52 7.80 29.72
C LEU A 295 -11.59 8.75 30.32
N LYS A 296 -11.41 9.24 31.54
CA LYS A 296 -12.27 10.25 32.18
C LYS A 296 -11.43 11.27 32.94
N GLY A 297 -10.76 12.15 32.20
CA GLY A 297 -10.04 13.27 32.77
C GLY A 297 -9.36 14.07 31.67
N GLU A 298 -9.94 15.23 31.36
CA GLU A 298 -9.34 16.31 30.56
C GLU A 298 -9.03 15.95 29.08
N PHE A 299 -10.10 15.77 28.30
CA PHE A 299 -10.10 16.19 26.90
C PHE A 299 -10.00 17.73 26.87
N SER A 300 -8.78 18.28 26.92
CA SER A 300 -8.55 19.67 26.58
C SER A 300 -7.21 19.86 25.89
N ASP A 301 -7.32 20.37 24.66
CA ASP A 301 -6.44 21.39 24.10
C ASP A 301 -4.97 21.04 23.89
N TYR A 302 -4.67 20.24 22.85
CA TYR A 302 -3.54 20.53 21.95
C TYR A 302 -3.79 19.89 20.56
N GLU A 303 -4.94 20.16 19.93
CA GLU A 303 -5.01 20.06 18.47
C GLU A 303 -4.15 21.19 17.89
N SER A 304 -2.89 20.89 17.57
CA SER A 304 -2.08 21.81 16.78
C SER A 304 -2.79 22.03 15.44
N ASP A 305 -3.24 23.27 15.17
CA ASP A 305 -3.93 23.74 13.95
C ASP A 305 -3.11 23.49 12.62
N GLY A 306 -2.22 22.51 12.55
CA GLY A 306 -1.33 22.15 11.45
C GLY A 306 -1.90 21.13 10.45
N GLU A 307 -3.22 21.01 10.32
CA GLU A 307 -3.89 20.08 9.39
C GLU A 307 -3.77 20.47 7.90
N GLU A 308 -3.22 21.64 7.57
CA GLU A 308 -3.20 22.20 6.20
C GLU A 308 -2.27 21.46 5.21
N GLU A 309 -1.33 20.65 5.68
CA GLU A 309 -0.31 20.04 4.81
C GLU A 309 -0.80 18.73 4.15
N ALA A 310 -1.68 17.96 4.80
CA ALA A 310 -2.08 16.63 4.31
C ALA A 310 -3.22 16.63 3.26
N GLU A 311 -3.86 17.78 3.00
CA GLU A 311 -4.97 17.88 2.02
C GLU A 311 -4.51 18.32 0.61
N LYS A 312 -3.24 18.69 0.41
CA LYS A 312 -2.72 19.06 -0.92
C LYS A 312 -2.37 17.85 -1.80
N ASP A 313 -2.41 16.64 -1.25
CA ASP A 313 -1.90 15.44 -1.93
C ASP A 313 -2.97 14.61 -2.64
N LEU A 314 -4.23 15.06 -2.66
CA LEU A 314 -5.30 14.32 -3.35
C LEU A 314 -5.33 14.54 -4.87
N ASP A 315 -4.63 15.56 -5.40
CA ASP A 315 -4.60 15.90 -6.84
C ASP A 315 -3.19 15.92 -7.46
N ASN A 316 -2.13 15.63 -6.70
CA ASN A 316 -0.78 15.47 -7.27
C ASN A 316 -0.36 14.00 -7.24
N GLU A 317 -0.45 13.32 -8.37
CA GLU A 317 0.11 11.97 -8.56
C GLU A 317 1.65 11.94 -8.53
N ASP A 318 2.33 13.10 -8.37
CA ASP A 318 3.78 13.27 -8.56
C ASP A 318 4.57 13.65 -7.29
N VAL A 319 3.99 13.61 -6.09
CA VAL A 319 4.68 14.08 -4.86
C VAL A 319 5.62 13.03 -4.24
N GLU A 320 5.51 11.73 -4.60
CA GLU A 320 6.37 10.68 -4.03
C GLU A 320 7.87 10.83 -4.39
N ASN A 321 8.23 11.57 -5.45
CA ASN A 321 9.63 11.62 -5.91
C ASN A 321 10.54 12.62 -5.18
N LYS A 322 10.05 13.44 -4.23
CA LYS A 322 10.90 14.49 -3.61
C LYS A 322 11.50 14.13 -2.25
N GLU A 323 10.95 13.15 -1.54
CA GLU A 323 11.50 12.72 -0.24
C GLU A 323 12.57 11.63 -0.39
N GLU A 324 12.48 10.79 -1.44
CA GLU A 324 13.41 9.67 -1.68
C GLU A 324 14.86 10.13 -1.95
N ASP A 325 15.05 11.28 -2.63
CA ASP A 325 16.39 11.80 -2.94
C ASP A 325 17.21 12.17 -1.68
N TYR A 326 16.57 12.45 -0.54
CA TYR A 326 17.26 12.80 0.71
C TYR A 326 17.69 11.59 1.56
N ASP A 327 17.15 10.40 1.29
CA ASP A 327 17.45 9.17 2.05
C ASP A 327 18.59 8.33 1.44
N LEU A 328 19.21 8.79 0.35
CA LEU A 328 20.31 8.07 -0.28
C LEU A 328 21.60 8.08 0.57
N GLU A 329 22.35 6.98 0.55
CA GLU A 329 23.67 6.90 1.18
C GLU A 329 24.73 7.61 0.33
N THR A 330 25.28 8.70 0.86
CA THR A 330 26.26 9.56 0.19
C THR A 330 27.69 9.28 0.64
N ASP A 331 27.89 8.56 1.74
CA ASP A 331 29.20 8.23 2.26
C ASP A 331 29.80 7.02 1.51
N VAL A 332 30.76 7.34 0.63
CA VAL A 332 31.49 6.34 -0.16
C VAL A 332 32.22 5.32 0.69
N ASN A 333 32.73 5.72 1.87
CA ASN A 333 33.41 4.80 2.77
C ASN A 333 32.41 3.81 3.36
N LYS A 334 31.21 4.24 3.74
CA LYS A 334 30.15 3.32 4.17
C LYS A 334 29.71 2.36 3.07
N LEU A 335 29.68 2.80 1.80
CA LEU A 335 29.33 1.94 0.68
C LEU A 335 30.43 0.93 0.31
N ARG A 336 31.70 1.25 0.56
CA ARG A 336 32.86 0.38 0.24
C ARG A 336 33.32 -0.51 1.38
N THR A 337 33.17 -0.05 2.62
CA THR A 337 33.66 -0.77 3.80
C THR A 337 32.87 -2.05 4.01
N ARG A 338 33.60 -3.14 4.24
CA ARG A 338 33.03 -4.42 4.63
C ARG A 338 33.13 -4.55 6.15
N PRO A 339 32.00 -4.55 6.87
CA PRO A 339 31.98 -4.85 8.29
C PRO A 339 32.66 -6.19 8.59
N GLY A 340 33.20 -6.32 9.81
CA GLY A 340 33.61 -7.62 10.35
C GLY A 340 32.38 -8.52 10.59
N LEU A 341 32.63 -9.79 10.93
CA LEU A 341 31.56 -10.72 11.28
C LEU A 341 30.77 -10.22 12.50
N ASP A 342 29.45 -10.35 12.46
CA ASP A 342 28.56 -10.06 13.58
C ASP A 342 28.54 -11.16 14.66
N ARG A 343 29.36 -12.20 14.48
CA ARG A 343 29.48 -13.37 15.35
C ARG A 343 30.90 -13.95 15.31
N PRO A 344 31.29 -14.77 16.30
CA PRO A 344 32.59 -15.45 16.28
C PRO A 344 32.74 -16.40 15.08
N GLU A 345 33.89 -16.36 14.42
CA GLU A 345 34.18 -17.23 13.25
C GLU A 345 34.07 -18.74 13.58
N LYS A 346 34.38 -19.12 14.83
CA LYS A 346 34.22 -20.51 15.30
C LYS A 346 32.77 -21.01 15.24
N GLU A 347 31.79 -20.12 15.36
CA GLU A 347 30.38 -20.49 15.20
C GLU A 347 30.01 -20.81 13.75
N LEU A 348 30.82 -20.42 12.76
CA LEU A 348 30.51 -20.72 11.36
C LEU A 348 30.67 -22.21 11.03
N GLY A 349 31.52 -22.94 11.75
CA GLY A 349 31.76 -24.37 11.51
C GLY A 349 30.50 -25.23 11.62
N GLN A 350 29.49 -24.82 12.40
CA GLN A 350 28.24 -25.55 12.51
C GLN A 350 27.43 -25.60 11.20
N TYR A 351 27.66 -24.66 10.28
CA TYR A 351 26.97 -24.60 8.99
C TYR A 351 27.58 -25.55 7.94
N GLU A 352 28.72 -26.19 8.22
CA GLU A 352 29.27 -27.27 7.38
C GLU A 352 28.26 -28.42 7.21
N ALA A 353 27.53 -28.75 8.28
CA ALA A 353 26.47 -29.76 8.24
C ALA A 353 25.29 -29.39 7.30
N MET A 354 25.19 -28.13 6.89
CA MET A 354 24.18 -27.63 5.93
C MET A 354 24.70 -27.62 4.49
N CYS A 355 25.95 -28.03 4.24
CA CYS A 355 26.58 -28.12 2.91
C CYS A 355 27.15 -29.53 2.62
N PRO A 356 26.41 -30.62 2.88
CA PRO A 356 26.89 -32.00 2.69
C PRO A 356 27.26 -32.31 1.23
N GLU A 357 26.70 -31.59 0.26
CA GLU A 357 27.04 -31.69 -1.15
C GLU A 357 28.50 -31.27 -1.47
N LEU A 358 29.20 -30.65 -0.52
CA LEU A 358 30.64 -30.35 -0.63
C LEU A 358 31.51 -31.50 -0.09
N SER A 359 30.94 -32.40 0.72
CA SER A 359 31.66 -33.55 1.26
C SER A 359 31.69 -34.70 0.24
N GLN A 360 32.85 -35.33 0.05
CA GLN A 360 33.04 -36.42 -0.92
C GLN A 360 32.39 -37.76 -0.48
N ASN A 361 31.76 -37.79 0.70
CA ASN A 361 31.16 -38.99 1.28
C ASN A 361 29.68 -39.11 0.91
N PHE A 362 29.41 -39.49 -0.33
CA PHE A 362 28.07 -39.92 -0.77
C PHE A 362 27.78 -41.39 -0.40
N GLN A 363 28.42 -41.93 0.65
CA GLN A 363 28.27 -43.32 1.10
C GLN A 363 26.91 -43.60 1.78
N GLU A 364 26.16 -42.56 2.20
CA GLU A 364 24.80 -42.72 2.74
C GLU A 364 23.77 -43.23 1.70
N PHE A 365 24.10 -43.22 0.41
CA PHE A 365 23.18 -43.70 -0.64
C PHE A 365 22.97 -45.21 -0.68
N ASP A 366 23.83 -46.01 -0.05
CA ASP A 366 23.70 -47.47 -0.09
C ASP A 366 22.72 -48.01 0.98
N SER A 367 22.42 -47.26 2.06
CA SER A 367 21.46 -47.70 3.09
C SER A 367 19.99 -47.55 2.69
N GLU A 368 19.65 -46.56 1.86
CA GLU A 368 18.27 -46.38 1.36
C GLU A 368 17.93 -47.37 0.22
N LEU A 369 18.94 -47.84 -0.53
CA LEU A 369 18.76 -48.78 -1.65
C LEU A 369 18.62 -50.24 -1.21
N GLU A 370 19.13 -50.62 -0.04
CA GLU A 370 18.96 -51.99 0.49
C GLU A 370 17.63 -52.20 1.23
N GLU A 371 17.00 -51.14 1.76
CA GLU A 371 15.68 -51.24 2.42
C GLU A 371 14.52 -51.44 1.43
N GLU A 372 14.64 -50.98 0.18
CA GLU A 372 13.62 -51.13 -0.87
C GLU A 372 13.35 -52.61 -1.28
N LYS A 373 14.22 -53.56 -0.89
CA LYS A 373 14.00 -54.99 -1.16
C LYS A 373 13.17 -55.72 -0.10
N SER A 374 12.67 -55.04 0.93
CA SER A 374 12.02 -55.71 2.08
C SER A 374 10.59 -55.26 2.43
N LEU A 375 9.93 -54.42 1.62
CA LEU A 375 8.66 -53.79 1.99
C LEU A 375 7.44 -54.35 1.23
N GLU A 376 7.06 -55.59 1.56
CA GLU A 376 5.68 -56.10 1.44
C GLU A 376 5.16 -56.45 2.84
N ASP A 377 5.11 -55.47 3.74
CA ASP A 377 4.17 -55.39 4.88
C ASP A 377 4.64 -54.27 5.81
N ARG A 378 3.99 -53.09 5.76
CA ARG A 378 3.68 -52.22 6.92
C ARG A 378 3.16 -50.87 6.48
N THR A 379 1.87 -50.70 6.69
CA THR A 379 1.21 -49.39 6.85
C THR A 379 1.53 -48.85 8.26
N GLU A 380 1.61 -47.52 8.39
CA GLU A 380 1.78 -46.75 9.64
C GLU A 380 3.17 -46.69 10.30
N SER A 381 4.09 -45.91 9.73
CA SER A 381 4.91 -44.93 10.47
C SER A 381 5.72 -44.08 9.48
N LEU A 382 5.57 -42.76 9.51
CA LEU A 382 6.44 -41.86 8.75
C LEU A 382 7.86 -41.94 9.34
N LEU A 383 8.81 -42.47 8.58
CA LEU A 383 10.22 -42.54 8.93
C LEU A 383 10.79 -41.12 9.04
N SER A 384 11.22 -40.75 10.25
CA SER A 384 12.01 -39.54 10.48
C SER A 384 13.46 -39.81 10.12
N THR A 385 13.94 -39.24 9.02
CA THR A 385 15.38 -39.14 8.73
C THR A 385 16.07 -38.40 9.89
N PRO A 386 17.26 -38.80 10.38
CA PRO A 386 17.92 -38.12 11.48
C PRO A 386 18.28 -36.69 11.08
N SER A 387 17.52 -35.71 11.55
CA SER A 387 17.82 -34.31 11.28
C SER A 387 18.95 -33.87 12.20
N HIS A 388 20.16 -33.69 11.66
CA HIS A 388 21.17 -32.85 12.31
C HIS A 388 20.62 -31.42 12.36
N PHE A 389 20.14 -31.00 13.53
CA PHE A 389 19.67 -29.64 13.83
C PHE A 389 20.76 -28.90 14.60
N ILE A 390 20.96 -27.62 14.30
CA ILE A 390 21.83 -26.73 15.08
C ILE A 390 21.09 -26.37 16.38
N PRO A 391 21.52 -26.83 17.57
CA PRO A 391 20.83 -26.53 18.82
C PRO A 391 20.73 -25.02 19.09
N SER A 392 19.57 -24.57 19.56
CA SER A 392 19.50 -23.28 20.26
C SER A 392 20.34 -23.40 21.54
N SER A 393 21.37 -22.56 21.65
CA SER A 393 22.47 -22.73 22.60
C SER A 393 22.02 -22.81 24.06
N THR A 394 22.40 -23.89 24.75
CA THR A 394 22.73 -23.91 26.19
C THR A 394 23.70 -25.04 26.49
N SER A 395 24.62 -24.80 27.44
CA SER A 395 25.64 -25.71 27.99
C SER A 395 26.96 -25.87 27.20
N VAL A 396 27.88 -24.94 27.43
CA VAL A 396 29.32 -25.15 27.24
C VAL A 396 29.80 -26.22 28.23
N LYS A 397 30.29 -27.35 27.71
CA LYS A 397 31.25 -28.21 28.42
C LYS A 397 32.47 -28.44 27.53
N HIS A 398 33.62 -27.93 27.97
CA HIS A 398 34.91 -28.20 27.37
C HIS A 398 35.23 -29.70 27.37
N PRO A 399 35.96 -30.18 26.36
CA PRO A 399 37.23 -30.81 26.69
C PRO A 399 38.40 -30.33 25.81
N ASN A 400 39.53 -30.14 26.49
CA ASN A 400 40.85 -29.95 25.93
C ASN A 400 41.29 -31.18 25.14
N TYR A 401 41.78 -31.00 23.91
CA TYR A 401 42.89 -31.80 23.40
C TYR A 401 43.86 -30.92 22.59
N ARG A 402 45.09 -30.85 23.10
CA ARG A 402 46.28 -30.31 22.44
C ARG A 402 46.65 -31.21 21.26
N TRP A 403 46.94 -30.61 20.11
CA TRP A 403 48.06 -31.04 19.28
C TRP A 403 48.89 -29.81 18.88
N ARG A 404 50.21 -29.99 18.97
CA ARG A 404 51.25 -28.97 18.91
C ARG A 404 52.10 -29.21 17.66
N ASN A 405 52.75 -28.12 17.23
CA ASN A 405 53.89 -27.98 16.31
C ASN A 405 53.49 -27.64 14.86
N GLN A 406 53.66 -26.39 14.41
CA GLN A 406 54.91 -25.63 14.11
C GLN A 406 55.53 -26.02 12.77
N SER A 407 55.42 -25.13 11.77
CA SER A 407 56.56 -24.48 11.08
C SER A 407 56.02 -23.58 9.96
N VAL A 408 56.20 -22.25 10.07
CA VAL A 408 57.21 -21.43 9.37
C VAL A 408 56.63 -20.76 8.12
N THR A 409 56.66 -19.45 8.19
CA THR A 409 56.29 -18.43 7.22
C THR A 409 57.27 -18.39 6.05
N GLU A 410 56.78 -18.42 4.81
CA GLU A 410 57.46 -17.79 3.67
C GLU A 410 56.42 -17.13 2.76
N MET A 411 56.57 -15.81 2.59
CA MET A 411 55.80 -15.01 1.64
C MET A 411 56.30 -15.30 0.22
N GLY A 412 55.36 -15.60 -0.69
CA GLY A 412 55.56 -15.57 -2.14
C GLY A 412 54.36 -14.87 -2.80
N PRO A 413 54.55 -14.14 -3.92
CA PRO A 413 53.61 -13.14 -4.41
C PRO A 413 52.42 -13.74 -5.21
N ASP A 414 51.34 -12.96 -5.26
CA ASP A 414 50.12 -13.16 -6.07
C ASP A 414 50.36 -13.77 -7.46
N PRO A 415 49.58 -14.81 -7.86
CA PRO A 415 49.38 -15.12 -9.26
C PRO A 415 48.18 -14.33 -9.82
N LYS A 416 48.50 -13.59 -10.87
CA LYS A 416 47.63 -12.83 -11.78
C LYS A 416 46.39 -13.62 -12.24
N GLU A 417 45.30 -12.88 -12.39
CA GLU A 417 44.07 -13.26 -13.08
C GLU A 417 44.36 -13.97 -14.42
N GLN A 418 43.82 -15.17 -14.60
CA GLN A 418 43.70 -15.82 -15.89
C GLN A 418 42.27 -15.67 -16.40
N ASP A 419 42.13 -14.88 -17.46
CA ASP A 419 40.92 -14.76 -18.27
C ASP A 419 40.59 -16.10 -18.95
N PHE A 420 39.46 -16.70 -18.58
CA PHE A 420 38.86 -17.80 -19.32
C PHE A 420 38.20 -17.29 -20.60
N LYS A 421 38.81 -17.58 -21.76
CA LYS A 421 38.17 -17.47 -23.08
C LYS A 421 37.36 -18.73 -23.38
N ALA A 422 36.05 -18.57 -23.56
CA ALA A 422 35.17 -19.58 -24.16
C ALA A 422 35.10 -19.42 -25.71
N PRO A 423 34.84 -20.50 -26.49
CA PRO A 423 34.87 -20.42 -27.95
C PRO A 423 33.59 -19.80 -28.53
N GLN A 424 33.76 -18.81 -29.40
CA GLN A 424 32.69 -18.26 -30.25
C GLN A 424 32.39 -19.22 -31.41
N GLN A 425 31.13 -19.63 -31.55
CA GLN A 425 30.59 -20.10 -32.83
C GLN A 425 29.54 -19.10 -33.33
N SER A 426 29.77 -18.59 -34.53
CA SER A 426 28.96 -17.60 -35.21
C SER A 426 27.67 -18.21 -35.79
N TRP A 427 26.52 -17.63 -35.48
CA TRP A 427 25.28 -17.86 -36.24
C TRP A 427 25.11 -16.75 -37.27
N ARG A 428 25.34 -17.06 -38.56
CA ARG A 428 24.93 -16.19 -39.67
C ARG A 428 23.44 -16.42 -39.94
N LYS A 429 22.64 -15.34 -39.82
CA LYS A 429 21.29 -15.25 -40.39
C LYS A 429 21.38 -15.28 -41.92
N LYS A 430 20.52 -16.07 -42.55
CA LYS A 430 20.27 -16.06 -43.99
C LYS A 430 18.83 -15.59 -44.21
N GLU A 431 18.67 -14.34 -44.63
CA GLU A 431 17.43 -13.80 -45.20
C GLU A 431 17.54 -13.78 -46.72
N LYS A 432 16.52 -14.31 -47.39
CA LYS A 432 15.98 -13.98 -48.74
C LYS A 432 14.95 -15.06 -49.05
N GLY A 433 13.72 -14.80 -49.46
CA GLY A 433 13.03 -13.54 -49.76
C GLY A 433 11.73 -13.87 -50.50
N ARG A 434 10.88 -12.85 -50.70
CA ARG A 434 10.22 -12.45 -51.96
C ARG A 434 8.82 -11.90 -51.66
N TRP A 435 8.71 -10.59 -51.89
CA TRP A 435 7.48 -9.84 -52.07
C TRP A 435 6.88 -10.24 -53.41
N ASP A 436 5.56 -10.42 -53.47
CA ASP A 436 4.79 -10.11 -54.68
C ASP A 436 3.57 -9.27 -54.31
N GLN A 437 3.40 -8.20 -55.07
CA GLN A 437 2.26 -7.29 -55.06
C GLN A 437 1.18 -7.86 -55.98
N THR A 438 -0.08 -7.76 -55.57
CA THR A 438 -1.18 -7.53 -56.52
C THR A 438 -2.32 -6.90 -55.73
N GLY A 439 -2.70 -5.69 -56.14
CA GLY A 439 -3.83 -4.98 -55.57
C GLY A 439 -5.13 -5.40 -56.21
N GLU A 440 -6.25 -5.13 -55.53
CA GLU A 440 -7.48 -4.73 -56.19
C GLU A 440 -8.34 -3.92 -55.22
N LYS A 441 -8.78 -2.75 -55.72
CA LYS A 441 -9.75 -1.84 -55.11
C LYS A 441 -11.15 -2.46 -55.16
N ARG A 442 -12.00 -2.12 -54.19
CA ARG A 442 -13.39 -1.70 -54.44
C ARG A 442 -13.97 -0.96 -53.23
N ASP A 443 -14.23 0.33 -53.45
CA ASP A 443 -15.14 1.16 -52.66
C ASP A 443 -16.59 0.77 -52.97
N ILE A 444 -17.47 0.73 -51.95
CA ILE A 444 -18.87 1.17 -52.02
C ILE A 444 -19.23 1.82 -50.69
N ALA A 445 -19.86 2.98 -50.78
CA ALA A 445 -20.19 3.92 -49.72
C ALA A 445 -21.61 3.73 -49.12
N GLU A 446 -21.76 4.30 -47.92
CA GLU A 446 -22.95 4.94 -47.31
C GLU A 446 -24.26 4.15 -47.08
N THR A 447 -24.70 4.05 -45.82
CA THR A 447 -25.63 5.02 -45.18
C THR A 447 -25.96 4.62 -43.73
N ALA A 448 -26.20 5.65 -42.91
CA ALA A 448 -26.48 5.59 -41.48
C ALA A 448 -27.90 5.11 -41.13
N LYS A 449 -28.07 4.55 -39.92
CA LYS A 449 -29.16 4.89 -38.98
C LYS A 449 -28.92 4.29 -37.59
N GLU A 450 -28.94 5.18 -36.60
CA GLU A 450 -29.01 4.91 -35.17
C GLU A 450 -30.32 4.18 -34.82
N ALA A 451 -30.24 3.16 -33.96
CA ALA A 451 -31.32 2.74 -33.09
C ALA A 451 -30.75 1.98 -31.89
N ASP A 452 -30.91 2.60 -30.74
CA ASP A 452 -30.55 2.17 -29.40
C ASP A 452 -31.47 1.00 -28.97
N SER A 453 -30.90 -0.15 -28.58
CA SER A 453 -31.60 -1.13 -27.72
C SER A 453 -30.59 -2.11 -27.10
N CYS A 454 -30.63 -2.17 -25.76
CA CYS A 454 -29.95 -3.17 -24.97
C CYS A 454 -30.54 -4.55 -25.24
N GLU A 455 -29.72 -5.51 -25.67
CA GLU A 455 -30.07 -6.93 -25.57
C GLU A 455 -28.93 -7.76 -24.96
N GLU A 456 -29.37 -8.64 -24.05
CA GLU A 456 -28.60 -9.61 -23.30
C GLU A 456 -27.92 -10.62 -24.23
N HIS A 457 -26.60 -10.76 -24.12
CA HIS A 457 -25.88 -11.82 -24.83
C HIS A 457 -25.81 -13.10 -24.00
N HIS A 458 -26.59 -14.10 -24.43
CA HIS A 458 -26.42 -15.51 -24.09
C HIS A 458 -25.00 -16.02 -24.47
N PRO A 459 -24.39 -16.93 -23.67
CA PRO A 459 -23.08 -17.49 -23.99
C PRO A 459 -23.20 -18.66 -24.98
N ALA A 460 -22.52 -18.55 -26.12
CA ALA A 460 -22.39 -19.64 -27.09
C ALA A 460 -21.32 -20.67 -26.64
N ARG A 461 -21.78 -21.91 -26.46
CA ARG A 461 -21.09 -23.22 -26.53
C ARG A 461 -19.60 -23.29 -26.15
N SER A 462 -19.35 -23.65 -24.90
CA SER A 462 -18.15 -24.40 -24.46
C SER A 462 -18.50 -25.89 -24.30
N PRO A 463 -17.54 -26.83 -24.39
CA PRO A 463 -17.84 -28.25 -24.25
C PRO A 463 -18.36 -28.53 -22.84
N VAL A 464 -19.49 -29.24 -22.77
CA VAL A 464 -20.21 -29.57 -21.55
C VAL A 464 -19.35 -30.50 -20.69
N LEU A 465 -18.65 -29.95 -19.71
CA LEU A 465 -18.28 -30.70 -18.50
C LEU A 465 -19.59 -30.90 -17.71
N ALA A 466 -19.99 -32.16 -17.54
CA ALA A 466 -21.20 -32.53 -16.84
C ALA A 466 -21.24 -31.87 -15.45
N LEU A 467 -22.23 -31.00 -15.22
CA LEU A 467 -22.51 -30.44 -13.91
C LEU A 467 -22.83 -31.60 -12.96
N ARG A 468 -21.98 -31.85 -11.97
CA ARG A 468 -22.32 -32.75 -10.87
C ARG A 468 -23.48 -32.13 -10.09
N PRO A 469 -24.61 -32.82 -9.89
CA PRO A 469 -25.68 -32.29 -9.05
C PRO A 469 -25.14 -32.04 -7.64
N LEU A 470 -25.53 -30.90 -7.04
CA LEU A 470 -25.22 -30.62 -5.63
C LEU A 470 -25.72 -31.82 -4.81
N PRO A 471 -24.90 -32.46 -3.95
CA PRO A 471 -25.35 -33.61 -3.19
C PRO A 471 -26.63 -33.28 -2.42
N ASN A 472 -27.68 -34.12 -2.56
CA ASN A 472 -28.93 -33.99 -1.82
C ASN A 472 -28.77 -34.20 -0.30
N ASP A 473 -27.57 -34.54 0.18
CA ASP A 473 -27.30 -34.79 1.60
C ASP A 473 -26.87 -33.50 2.31
N ALA A 474 -27.83 -32.64 2.66
CA ALA A 474 -27.59 -31.43 3.46
C ALA A 474 -27.08 -31.71 4.89
N ALA A 475 -27.07 -32.98 5.33
CA ALA A 475 -26.73 -33.37 6.71
C ALA A 475 -25.25 -33.20 7.04
N TRP A 476 -24.32 -33.67 6.21
CA TRP A 476 -22.88 -33.56 6.50
C TRP A 476 -22.38 -32.11 6.41
N TYR A 477 -22.93 -31.31 5.49
CA TYR A 477 -22.59 -29.89 5.32
C TYR A 477 -22.94 -29.10 6.58
N LYS A 478 -24.12 -29.39 7.17
CA LYS A 478 -24.53 -28.85 8.46
C LYS A 478 -23.66 -29.38 9.61
N LYS A 479 -23.31 -30.66 9.62
CA LYS A 479 -22.45 -31.24 10.66
C LYS A 479 -21.04 -30.63 10.67
N LEU A 480 -20.49 -30.31 9.50
CA LEU A 480 -19.15 -29.75 9.37
C LEU A 480 -19.06 -28.27 9.73
N PHE A 481 -20.01 -27.46 9.25
CA PHE A 481 -19.96 -26.00 9.40
C PHE A 481 -20.98 -25.43 10.39
N TYR A 482 -21.84 -26.26 10.99
CA TYR A 482 -22.84 -25.87 11.99
C TYR A 482 -22.98 -26.92 13.12
N PRO A 483 -21.89 -27.27 13.82
CA PRO A 483 -21.90 -28.37 14.81
C PRO A 483 -22.85 -28.13 15.99
N GLU A 484 -23.10 -26.86 16.34
CA GLU A 484 -23.99 -26.47 17.46
C GLU A 484 -25.49 -26.74 17.19
N CYS A 485 -25.89 -26.98 15.94
CA CYS A 485 -27.30 -27.31 15.65
C CYS A 485 -27.69 -28.71 16.16
N GLU A 486 -26.74 -29.61 16.38
CA GLU A 486 -27.01 -31.01 16.79
C GLU A 486 -26.76 -31.27 18.29
N THR A 487 -25.99 -30.43 19.00
CA THR A 487 -25.69 -30.60 20.44
C THR A 487 -26.89 -30.38 21.38
N SER A 488 -28.08 -30.06 20.84
CA SER A 488 -29.34 -30.11 21.60
C SER A 488 -29.84 -31.54 21.86
N ILE A 489 -29.18 -32.57 21.32
CA ILE A 489 -29.50 -33.98 21.53
C ILE A 489 -28.21 -34.73 21.94
N ASN A 490 -28.04 -34.91 23.26
CA ASN A 490 -26.96 -35.64 23.97
C ASN A 490 -25.60 -34.93 24.19
N PRO A 491 -25.24 -34.63 25.46
CA PRO A 491 -23.92 -34.21 25.85
C PRO A 491 -23.12 -35.44 26.30
N ASN A 492 -22.32 -36.04 25.42
CA ASN A 492 -21.23 -36.90 25.88
C ASN A 492 -20.02 -36.82 24.92
N SER A 493 -18.85 -36.78 25.55
CA SER A 493 -17.51 -36.52 25.01
C SER A 493 -17.15 -37.31 23.74
N GLY A 494 -16.80 -36.61 22.65
CA GLY A 494 -16.28 -37.25 21.43
C GLY A 494 -15.96 -36.36 20.21
N GLY A 495 -15.80 -35.04 20.32
CA GLY A 495 -15.75 -34.16 19.15
C GLY A 495 -14.54 -34.31 18.18
N ARG A 496 -13.41 -34.86 18.65
CA ARG A 496 -12.15 -34.91 17.86
C ARG A 496 -12.09 -36.09 16.88
N LEU A 497 -12.74 -37.21 17.21
CA LEU A 497 -12.74 -38.40 16.34
C LEU A 497 -13.74 -38.22 15.19
N GLU A 498 -14.90 -37.61 15.48
CA GLU A 498 -15.95 -37.45 14.48
C GLU A 498 -15.61 -36.50 13.33
N SER A 499 -14.88 -35.38 13.55
CA SER A 499 -14.54 -34.44 12.48
C SER A 499 -13.46 -34.99 11.53
N SER A 500 -12.45 -35.67 12.07
CA SER A 500 -11.40 -36.33 11.28
C SER A 500 -11.98 -37.48 10.46
N ASP A 501 -12.89 -38.27 11.03
CA ASP A 501 -13.57 -39.36 10.33
C ASP A 501 -14.53 -38.84 9.25
N LEU A 502 -15.19 -37.70 9.48
CA LEU A 502 -16.03 -37.05 8.47
C LEU A 502 -15.19 -36.51 7.29
N MET A 503 -14.05 -35.89 7.59
CA MET A 503 -13.11 -35.41 6.57
C MET A 503 -12.57 -36.56 5.71
N ALA A 504 -12.19 -37.68 6.34
CA ALA A 504 -11.73 -38.87 5.63
C ALA A 504 -12.80 -39.43 4.68
N LYS A 505 -14.05 -39.57 5.16
CA LYS A 505 -15.20 -40.00 4.34
C LYS A 505 -15.51 -39.03 3.19
N LEU A 506 -15.32 -37.72 3.41
CA LEU A 506 -15.52 -36.70 2.37
C LEU A 506 -14.47 -36.81 1.28
N LEU A 507 -13.20 -37.04 1.65
CA LEU A 507 -12.13 -37.28 0.69
C LEU A 507 -12.41 -38.54 -0.13
N GLU A 508 -12.76 -39.66 0.50
CA GLU A 508 -13.11 -40.90 -0.22
C GLU A 508 -14.21 -40.71 -1.28
N LYS A 509 -15.20 -39.86 -0.99
CA LYS A 509 -16.37 -39.64 -1.88
C LYS A 509 -16.11 -38.61 -2.98
N HIS A 510 -15.27 -37.61 -2.72
CA HIS A 510 -15.19 -36.38 -3.53
C HIS A 510 -13.77 -35.93 -3.89
N GLN A 511 -12.74 -36.73 -3.62
CA GLN A 511 -11.35 -36.38 -3.95
C GLN A 511 -11.19 -36.05 -5.43
N GLU A 512 -10.83 -34.80 -5.71
CA GLU A 512 -10.36 -34.36 -7.01
C GLU A 512 -8.84 -34.31 -6.98
N ASP A 513 -8.21 -34.73 -8.08
CA ASP A 513 -6.76 -34.63 -8.23
C ASP A 513 -6.37 -33.17 -8.46
N ILE A 514 -5.80 -32.53 -7.44
CA ILE A 514 -5.29 -31.16 -7.52
C ILE A 514 -3.76 -31.24 -7.61
N PRO A 515 -3.15 -30.81 -8.72
CA PRO A 515 -1.71 -30.89 -8.90
C PRO A 515 -0.94 -30.23 -7.76
N PHE A 516 0.05 -30.95 -7.23
CA PHE A 516 0.92 -30.49 -6.13
C PHE A 516 0.16 -30.16 -4.83
N HIS A 517 -0.99 -30.80 -4.59
CA HIS A 517 -1.72 -30.72 -3.33
C HIS A 517 -2.16 -32.11 -2.86
N SER A 518 -2.04 -32.38 -1.56
CA SER A 518 -2.53 -33.60 -0.94
C SER A 518 -3.19 -33.24 0.39
N PRO A 519 -4.52 -33.40 0.53
CA PRO A 519 -5.21 -33.12 1.78
C PRO A 519 -4.63 -33.91 2.97
N HIS A 520 -4.16 -35.14 2.74
CA HIS A 520 -3.54 -35.97 3.78
C HIS A 520 -2.21 -35.39 4.27
N PHE A 521 -1.31 -34.98 3.37
CA PHE A 521 -0.06 -34.33 3.77
C PHE A 521 -0.30 -32.98 4.41
N TYR A 522 -1.24 -32.19 3.87
CA TYR A 522 -1.64 -30.93 4.49
C TYR A 522 -2.11 -31.13 5.94
N MET A 523 -3.04 -32.06 6.18
CA MET A 523 -3.53 -32.37 7.53
C MET A 523 -2.40 -32.85 8.46
N ALA A 524 -1.48 -33.68 7.96
CA ALA A 524 -0.35 -34.17 8.75
C ALA A 524 0.59 -33.02 9.16
N ARG A 525 0.86 -32.09 8.23
CA ARG A 525 1.70 -30.90 8.51
C ARG A 525 0.99 -29.91 9.43
N ALA A 526 -0.28 -29.61 9.18
CA ALA A 526 -1.07 -28.68 9.98
C ALA A 526 -1.19 -29.12 11.45
N LYS A 527 -1.31 -30.42 11.73
CA LYS A 527 -1.31 -30.98 13.10
C LYS A 527 -0.01 -30.72 13.88
N CYS A 528 1.10 -30.50 13.18
CA CYS A 528 2.42 -30.28 13.77
C CYS A 528 2.79 -28.79 13.90
N VAL A 529 1.96 -27.89 13.35
CA VAL A 529 2.19 -26.45 13.39
C VAL A 529 1.90 -25.90 14.78
N LYS A 530 2.81 -25.04 15.27
CA LYS A 530 2.64 -24.29 16.51
C LYS A 530 2.21 -22.88 16.20
N SER A 531 1.09 -22.46 16.78
CA SER A 531 0.54 -21.10 16.68
C SER A 531 0.28 -20.55 18.07
N ILE A 532 0.12 -19.22 18.20
CA ILE A 532 -0.21 -18.58 19.47
C ILE A 532 -1.58 -19.03 19.99
N PRO A 533 -2.66 -18.95 19.19
CA PRO A 533 -3.98 -19.37 19.64
C PRO A 533 -4.22 -20.89 19.58
N ASP A 534 -3.20 -21.70 19.24
CA ASP A 534 -3.32 -23.15 19.06
C ASP A 534 -4.47 -23.53 18.09
N TYR A 535 -4.40 -23.04 16.85
CA TYR A 535 -5.41 -23.28 15.82
C TYR A 535 -5.75 -24.77 15.67
N LYS A 536 -7.03 -25.10 15.84
CA LYS A 536 -7.55 -26.48 15.73
C LYS A 536 -8.32 -26.72 14.43
N ASP A 537 -8.90 -25.67 13.90
CA ASP A 537 -9.71 -25.72 12.70
C ASP A 537 -8.86 -25.50 11.45
N LEU A 538 -9.15 -26.28 10.41
CA LEU A 538 -8.51 -26.15 9.11
C LEU A 538 -9.41 -25.31 8.22
N ALA A 539 -8.86 -24.25 7.62
CA ALA A 539 -9.57 -23.52 6.59
C ALA A 539 -9.83 -24.45 5.39
N PHE A 540 -11.08 -24.54 4.96
CA PHE A 540 -11.47 -25.45 3.88
C PHE A 540 -10.64 -25.27 2.59
N PRO A 541 -10.34 -24.04 2.11
CA PRO A 541 -9.57 -23.86 0.88
C PRO A 541 -8.14 -24.41 0.96
N ASP A 542 -7.54 -24.37 2.14
CA ASP A 542 -6.16 -24.82 2.35
C ASP A 542 -6.09 -26.34 2.53
N PHE A 543 -7.07 -26.93 3.21
CA PHE A 543 -7.23 -28.37 3.33
C PHE A 543 -7.63 -29.04 2.00
N TRP A 544 -8.68 -28.52 1.35
CA TRP A 544 -9.23 -29.08 0.12
C TRP A 544 -8.32 -28.84 -1.07
N GLY A 545 -7.60 -27.70 -1.06
CA GLY A 545 -6.79 -27.24 -2.16
C GLY A 545 -7.61 -26.46 -3.19
N HIS A 546 -6.89 -25.96 -4.20
CA HIS A 546 -7.50 -25.11 -5.22
C HIS A 546 -6.73 -25.14 -6.54
N GLN A 547 -7.42 -24.75 -7.62
CA GLN A 547 -6.90 -24.66 -8.97
C GLN A 547 -6.89 -23.21 -9.46
N PRO A 548 -5.98 -22.85 -10.39
CA PRO A 548 -6.02 -21.54 -11.02
C PRO A 548 -7.30 -21.37 -11.86
N PRO A 549 -7.86 -20.16 -11.97
CA PRO A 549 -8.96 -19.89 -12.89
C PRO A 549 -8.56 -20.19 -14.34
N PRO A 550 -9.41 -20.81 -15.17
CA PRO A 550 -9.05 -21.23 -16.53
C PRO A 550 -9.06 -20.08 -17.55
N TYR A 551 -9.26 -18.83 -17.11
CA TYR A 551 -9.36 -17.66 -17.97
C TYR A 551 -8.70 -16.44 -17.32
N ASN A 552 -8.18 -15.57 -18.17
CA ASN A 552 -7.61 -14.30 -17.75
C ASN A 552 -8.75 -13.30 -17.45
N LYS A 553 -8.62 -12.51 -16.38
CA LYS A 553 -9.54 -11.43 -16.04
C LYS A 553 -8.85 -10.07 -16.21
N PRO A 554 -9.50 -9.08 -16.85
CA PRO A 554 -9.00 -7.71 -16.85
C PRO A 554 -9.04 -7.12 -15.44
N MET A 555 -8.25 -6.08 -15.22
CA MET A 555 -8.30 -5.29 -13.99
C MET A 555 -9.66 -4.59 -13.86
N LEU A 556 -10.16 -4.46 -12.63
CA LEU A 556 -11.41 -3.77 -12.37
C LEU A 556 -11.27 -2.27 -12.69
N GLU A 557 -12.17 -1.74 -13.51
CA GLU A 557 -12.25 -0.30 -13.76
C GLU A 557 -12.91 0.39 -12.56
N ARG A 558 -12.27 1.46 -12.07
CA ARG A 558 -12.81 2.23 -10.95
C ARG A 558 -13.96 3.12 -11.44
N LYS A 559 -15.13 2.97 -10.82
CA LYS A 559 -16.30 3.83 -11.08
C LYS A 559 -15.99 5.28 -10.67
N TYR A 560 -16.28 6.23 -11.56
CA TYR A 560 -16.12 7.67 -11.28
C TYR A 560 -16.97 8.08 -10.07
N GLY A 561 -16.41 8.88 -9.17
CA GLY A 561 -17.14 9.44 -8.02
C GLY A 561 -17.38 8.47 -6.86
N ILE A 562 -17.02 7.18 -6.96
CA ILE A 562 -17.34 6.17 -5.92
C ILE A 562 -16.82 6.55 -4.52
N GLN A 563 -15.61 7.11 -4.44
CA GLN A 563 -15.05 7.55 -3.17
C GLN A 563 -15.86 8.69 -2.53
N ARG A 564 -16.40 9.60 -3.35
CA ARG A 564 -17.24 10.69 -2.86
C ARG A 564 -18.56 10.14 -2.34
N GLU A 565 -19.16 9.19 -3.06
CA GLU A 565 -20.37 8.47 -2.65
C GLU A 565 -20.17 7.82 -1.26
N LYS A 566 -19.05 7.12 -1.04
CA LYS A 566 -18.77 6.42 0.23
C LYS A 566 -18.48 7.38 1.39
N VAL A 567 -17.77 8.48 1.13
CA VAL A 567 -17.61 9.54 2.12
C VAL A 567 -18.95 10.16 2.52
N LEU A 568 -19.85 10.39 1.55
CA LEU A 568 -21.17 10.93 1.85
C LEU A 568 -22.04 9.91 2.62
N ASP A 569 -21.90 8.61 2.34
CA ASP A 569 -22.53 7.57 3.15
C ASP A 569 -22.04 7.60 4.60
N ASP A 570 -20.75 7.79 4.84
CA ASP A 570 -20.21 7.93 6.21
C ASP A 570 -20.80 9.16 6.92
N VAL A 571 -20.89 10.30 6.21
CA VAL A 571 -21.56 11.51 6.73
C VAL A 571 -23.04 11.26 7.03
N ARG A 572 -23.74 10.50 6.17
CA ARG A 572 -25.14 10.11 6.41
C ARG A 572 -25.29 9.31 7.69
N ARG A 573 -24.39 8.36 7.99
CA ARG A 573 -24.42 7.59 9.25
C ARG A 573 -24.38 8.49 10.49
N PHE A 574 -23.67 9.62 10.40
CA PHE A 574 -23.59 10.59 11.49
C PHE A 574 -24.86 11.45 11.61
N ILE A 575 -25.42 11.92 10.49
CA ILE A 575 -26.60 12.81 10.48
C ILE A 575 -27.89 12.03 10.80
N GLU A 576 -27.99 10.79 10.35
CA GLU A 576 -29.18 9.93 10.45
C GLU A 576 -28.86 8.68 11.29
N PRO A 577 -28.68 8.79 12.62
CA PRO A 577 -28.27 7.68 13.48
C PRO A 577 -29.33 6.57 13.57
N GLY A 578 -30.60 6.87 13.26
CA GLY A 578 -31.68 5.88 13.23
C GLY A 578 -31.50 4.76 12.20
N ASP A 579 -30.64 4.97 11.20
CA ASP A 579 -30.31 3.98 10.17
C ASP A 579 -29.20 3.00 10.61
N VAL A 580 -28.57 3.20 11.77
CA VAL A 580 -27.39 2.44 12.21
C VAL A 580 -27.76 1.40 13.27
N ILE A 581 -27.39 0.14 13.03
CA ILE A 581 -27.65 -1.00 13.94
C ILE A 581 -26.59 -1.08 15.05
N GLY A 582 -25.30 -1.00 14.70
CA GLY A 582 -24.19 -1.03 15.65
C GLY A 582 -23.97 -2.36 16.39
N ARG A 583 -24.40 -3.50 15.81
CA ARG A 583 -24.33 -4.82 16.46
C ARG A 583 -23.01 -5.51 16.19
N THR A 584 -22.24 -5.86 17.21
CA THR A 584 -21.08 -6.76 17.07
C THR A 584 -21.55 -8.18 16.78
N VAL A 585 -21.08 -8.75 15.67
CA VAL A 585 -21.42 -10.11 15.21
C VAL A 585 -20.23 -11.08 15.27
N PHE A 586 -19.02 -10.54 15.45
CA PHE A 586 -17.80 -11.32 15.67
C PHE A 586 -16.82 -10.47 16.48
N ASP A 587 -16.22 -11.06 17.51
CA ASP A 587 -15.19 -10.43 18.33
C ASP A 587 -14.18 -11.47 18.80
N LEU A 588 -12.91 -11.27 18.46
CA LEU A 588 -11.79 -12.11 18.86
C LEU A 588 -11.36 -11.86 20.32
N ASP A 589 -11.61 -10.66 20.85
CA ASP A 589 -11.22 -10.28 22.22
C ASP A 589 -12.22 -10.82 23.26
N GLU A 590 -13.48 -11.02 22.87
CA GLU A 590 -14.57 -11.48 23.74
C GLU A 590 -15.28 -12.74 23.18
N PRO A 591 -14.59 -13.89 23.07
CA PRO A 591 -15.17 -15.12 22.51
C PRO A 591 -16.32 -15.71 23.36
N SER A 592 -16.42 -15.32 24.63
CA SER A 592 -17.41 -15.80 25.60
C SER A 592 -18.80 -15.16 25.50
N HIS A 593 -18.98 -14.17 24.62
CA HIS A 593 -20.30 -13.62 24.28
C HIS A 593 -20.66 -14.03 22.85
N PRO A 594 -21.08 -15.28 22.60
CA PRO A 594 -21.79 -15.59 21.36
C PRO A 594 -23.05 -14.73 21.37
N SER A 595 -23.03 -13.64 20.62
CA SER A 595 -24.24 -12.92 20.24
C SER A 595 -25.23 -13.98 19.76
N PRO A 596 -26.40 -14.16 20.42
CA PRO A 596 -27.34 -15.21 20.04
C PRO A 596 -27.62 -15.05 18.55
N ARG A 597 -27.35 -16.08 17.73
CA ARG A 597 -27.40 -16.04 16.25
C ARG A 597 -28.53 -15.16 15.78
N ALA A 598 -28.21 -13.89 15.53
CA ALA A 598 -29.26 -12.92 15.37
C ALA A 598 -29.83 -13.14 13.97
N PRO A 599 -31.13 -13.40 13.82
CA PRO A 599 -31.68 -13.80 12.54
C PRO A 599 -31.38 -12.73 11.49
N GLY A 600 -30.78 -13.15 10.37
CA GLY A 600 -30.53 -12.29 9.20
C GLY A 600 -29.20 -11.54 9.14
N CYS A 601 -28.19 -11.88 9.96
CA CYS A 601 -26.81 -11.38 9.77
C CYS A 601 -25.82 -12.45 9.31
N LEU A 602 -24.68 -12.01 8.79
CA LEU A 602 -23.55 -12.87 8.44
C LEU A 602 -22.83 -13.34 9.71
N THR A 603 -22.31 -14.56 9.67
CA THR A 603 -21.39 -15.12 10.68
C THR A 603 -19.96 -15.08 10.15
N PHE A 604 -18.99 -14.74 10.99
CA PHE A 604 -17.57 -14.65 10.62
C PHE A 604 -16.72 -15.61 11.45
N PHE A 605 -15.60 -16.06 10.87
CA PHE A 605 -14.63 -16.91 11.56
C PHE A 605 -13.21 -16.67 11.02
N SER A 606 -12.20 -16.63 11.90
CA SER A 606 -10.80 -16.39 11.51
C SER A 606 -9.78 -17.22 12.31
N SER A 607 -10.23 -18.16 13.15
CA SER A 607 -9.35 -18.94 14.03
C SER A 607 -8.77 -20.17 13.32
N PHE A 608 -7.99 -19.94 12.28
CA PHE A 608 -7.26 -20.94 11.49
C PHE A 608 -5.91 -20.39 11.01
N GLU A 609 -5.04 -21.25 10.47
CA GLU A 609 -3.72 -20.84 9.98
C GLU A 609 -3.81 -19.69 8.95
N SER A 610 -3.02 -18.64 9.14
CA SER A 610 -3.04 -17.39 8.35
C SER A 610 -4.33 -16.56 8.43
N GLY A 611 -5.31 -16.97 9.24
CA GLY A 611 -6.55 -16.22 9.47
C GLY A 611 -6.30 -14.88 10.15
N ASN A 612 -6.95 -13.82 9.66
CA ASN A 612 -6.91 -12.49 10.27
C ASN A 612 -8.24 -11.74 10.04
N LEU A 613 -9.00 -11.63 11.13
CA LEU A 613 -10.10 -10.72 11.37
C LEU A 613 -10.23 -10.65 12.90
N ARG A 614 -10.29 -9.44 13.47
CA ARG A 614 -10.42 -9.25 14.91
C ARG A 614 -11.86 -9.00 15.33
N LYS A 615 -12.56 -8.13 14.60
CA LYS A 615 -13.93 -7.72 14.96
C LYS A 615 -14.76 -7.42 13.73
N ALA A 616 -16.04 -7.80 13.76
CA ALA A 616 -17.02 -7.42 12.75
C ALA A 616 -18.27 -6.82 13.42
N ILE A 617 -18.64 -5.63 12.96
CA ILE A 617 -19.78 -4.87 13.47
C ILE A 617 -20.76 -4.67 12.31
N GLN A 618 -21.96 -5.20 12.46
CA GLN A 618 -23.05 -4.93 11.53
C GLN A 618 -23.59 -3.52 11.80
N VAL A 619 -23.31 -2.61 10.86
CA VAL A 619 -23.73 -1.21 10.94
C VAL A 619 -25.05 -0.96 10.24
N ARG A 620 -25.41 -1.73 9.20
CA ARG A 620 -26.75 -1.77 8.56
C ARG A 620 -27.10 -3.20 8.17
N GLU A 621 -28.30 -3.45 7.65
CA GLU A 621 -28.79 -4.82 7.34
C GLU A 621 -27.76 -5.64 6.54
N PHE A 622 -27.15 -5.06 5.50
CA PHE A 622 -26.16 -5.72 4.64
C PHE A 622 -24.80 -5.02 4.65
N GLU A 623 -24.42 -4.41 5.77
CA GLU A 623 -23.21 -3.60 5.87
C GLU A 623 -22.43 -3.86 7.15
N TYR A 624 -21.15 -4.11 6.98
CA TYR A 624 -20.28 -4.57 8.06
C TYR A 624 -19.00 -3.74 8.08
N ASP A 625 -18.71 -3.14 9.23
CA ASP A 625 -17.42 -2.54 9.52
C ASP A 625 -16.53 -3.63 10.17
N LEU A 626 -15.37 -3.84 9.57
CA LEU A 626 -14.41 -4.90 9.91
C LEU A 626 -13.12 -4.28 10.44
N ILE A 627 -12.53 -4.92 11.43
CA ILE A 627 -11.26 -4.51 12.05
C ILE A 627 -10.30 -5.67 11.96
N MET A 628 -9.16 -5.44 11.32
CA MET A 628 -8.09 -6.44 11.23
C MET A 628 -7.29 -6.47 12.53
N ASN A 629 -6.82 -7.65 12.91
CA ASN A 629 -5.89 -7.77 14.01
C ASN A 629 -4.53 -7.17 13.62
N ALA A 630 -3.88 -6.46 14.54
CA ALA A 630 -2.51 -6.00 14.36
C ALA A 630 -1.56 -7.20 14.35
N ASP A 631 -0.37 -7.02 13.78
CA ASP A 631 0.69 -8.03 13.87
C ASP A 631 0.98 -8.34 15.35
N VAL A 632 1.26 -9.61 15.64
CA VAL A 632 1.61 -10.07 17.00
C VAL A 632 2.67 -9.15 17.62
N ASN A 633 2.47 -8.80 18.90
CA ASN A 633 3.34 -7.90 19.66
C ASN A 633 3.48 -6.47 19.09
N SER A 634 2.68 -6.09 18.10
CA SER A 634 2.63 -4.76 17.49
C SER A 634 1.29 -4.07 17.73
N ASN A 635 1.22 -2.79 17.36
CA ASN A 635 0.01 -1.97 17.25
C ASN A 635 -0.14 -1.38 15.83
N GLN A 636 0.57 -1.94 14.85
CA GLN A 636 0.61 -1.51 13.46
C GLN A 636 0.45 -2.71 12.51
N HIS A 637 0.43 -2.43 11.20
CA HIS A 637 0.48 -3.40 10.09
C HIS A 637 -0.85 -4.12 9.79
N HIS A 638 -1.93 -3.36 9.73
CA HIS A 638 -3.31 -3.84 9.54
C HIS A 638 -3.75 -4.09 8.08
N GLN A 639 -2.94 -4.76 7.25
CA GLN A 639 -3.24 -4.90 5.81
C GLN A 639 -3.68 -6.30 5.37
N TRP A 640 -3.11 -7.36 5.97
CA TRP A 640 -3.50 -8.72 5.64
C TRP A 640 -4.88 -9.03 6.24
N PHE A 641 -5.74 -9.69 5.45
CA PHE A 641 -7.00 -10.24 5.93
C PHE A 641 -7.23 -11.58 5.29
N TYR A 642 -7.74 -12.53 6.06
CA TYR A 642 -8.18 -13.83 5.60
C TYR A 642 -9.20 -14.36 6.61
N PHE A 643 -10.47 -14.43 6.22
CA PHE A 643 -11.54 -14.84 7.11
C PHE A 643 -12.64 -15.54 6.34
N GLU A 644 -13.42 -16.30 7.08
CA GLU A 644 -14.57 -17.04 6.60
C GLU A 644 -15.86 -16.26 6.90
N VAL A 645 -16.85 -16.41 6.01
CA VAL A 645 -18.18 -15.81 6.09
C VAL A 645 -19.23 -16.89 5.80
N ARG A 646 -20.29 -16.93 6.62
CA ARG A 646 -21.45 -17.84 6.47
C ARG A 646 -22.78 -17.06 6.53
N ASP A 647 -23.89 -17.78 6.36
CA ASP A 647 -25.27 -17.28 6.52
C ASP A 647 -25.68 -16.16 5.54
N MET A 648 -25.10 -16.17 4.34
CA MET A 648 -25.42 -15.19 3.30
C MET A 648 -26.73 -15.50 2.55
N LYS A 649 -27.47 -14.44 2.24
CA LYS A 649 -28.61 -14.46 1.31
C LYS A 649 -28.14 -14.40 -0.15
N LEU A 650 -28.76 -15.18 -1.02
CA LEU A 650 -28.50 -15.18 -2.47
C LEU A 650 -28.87 -13.84 -3.11
N ALA A 651 -28.08 -13.40 -4.09
CA ALA A 651 -28.30 -12.19 -4.91
C ALA A 651 -28.35 -10.85 -4.15
N VAL A 652 -28.11 -10.85 -2.84
CA VAL A 652 -27.97 -9.65 -2.01
C VAL A 652 -26.53 -9.17 -2.05
N SER A 653 -26.35 -7.84 -2.11
CA SER A 653 -25.05 -7.19 -2.06
C SER A 653 -24.69 -6.85 -0.62
N TYR A 654 -23.63 -7.45 -0.10
CA TYR A 654 -23.07 -7.17 1.22
C TYR A 654 -21.90 -6.20 1.09
N ARG A 655 -21.93 -5.09 1.83
CA ARG A 655 -20.84 -4.11 1.90
C ARG A 655 -19.95 -4.41 3.10
N PHE A 656 -18.65 -4.51 2.85
CA PHE A 656 -17.62 -4.67 3.88
C PHE A 656 -16.71 -3.45 3.89
N ASN A 657 -16.48 -2.87 5.06
CA ASN A 657 -15.60 -1.72 5.27
C ASN A 657 -14.49 -2.13 6.24
N ILE A 658 -13.26 -2.31 5.78
CA ILE A 658 -12.11 -2.52 6.67
C ILE A 658 -11.62 -1.14 7.11
N ILE A 659 -11.85 -0.78 8.38
CA ILE A 659 -11.76 0.62 8.86
C ILE A 659 -10.42 1.01 9.49
N ASN A 660 -9.51 0.07 9.72
CA ASN A 660 -8.23 0.32 10.40
C ASN A 660 -7.01 0.23 9.48
N CYS A 661 -7.15 0.47 8.17
CA CYS A 661 -6.00 0.46 7.27
C CYS A 661 -5.12 1.71 7.50
N GLU A 662 -3.80 1.59 7.34
CA GLU A 662 -2.84 2.66 7.71
C GLU A 662 -2.17 3.36 6.52
N LYS A 663 -2.17 2.72 5.35
CA LYS A 663 -1.48 3.26 4.17
C LYS A 663 -2.28 4.44 3.61
N PHE A 664 -1.59 5.44 3.08
CA PHE A 664 -2.29 6.60 2.52
C PHE A 664 -3.03 6.28 1.21
N ASN A 665 -2.60 5.22 0.51
CA ASN A 665 -3.17 4.76 -0.76
C ASN A 665 -3.02 3.23 -0.90
N SER A 666 -3.75 2.65 -1.85
CA SER A 666 -3.80 1.20 -2.06
C SER A 666 -4.08 0.81 -3.51
N GLN A 667 -3.57 -0.35 -3.95
CA GLN A 667 -3.87 -0.91 -5.27
C GLN A 667 -5.36 -1.19 -5.52
N PHE A 668 -6.18 -1.25 -4.47
CA PHE A 668 -7.64 -1.31 -4.62
C PHE A 668 -8.21 -0.09 -5.38
N ASN A 669 -7.58 1.09 -5.26
CA ASN A 669 -7.94 2.27 -6.07
C ASN A 669 -7.54 2.14 -7.55
N TYR A 670 -6.72 1.15 -7.90
CA TYR A 670 -6.16 0.96 -9.23
C TYR A 670 -6.54 -0.38 -9.85
N GLY A 671 -7.59 -1.04 -9.37
CA GLY A 671 -8.19 -2.22 -9.98
C GLY A 671 -7.88 -3.56 -9.31
N MET A 672 -7.16 -3.55 -8.18
CA MET A 672 -7.05 -4.74 -7.33
C MET A 672 -8.42 -5.10 -6.74
N GLN A 673 -8.65 -6.39 -6.52
CA GLN A 673 -9.87 -6.95 -5.95
C GLN A 673 -9.48 -7.98 -4.87
N PRO A 674 -10.26 -8.12 -3.78
CA PRO A 674 -10.11 -9.24 -2.87
C PRO A 674 -10.36 -10.54 -3.61
N VAL A 675 -9.89 -11.66 -3.05
CA VAL A 675 -10.17 -12.99 -3.59
C VAL A 675 -11.19 -13.69 -2.71
N MET A 676 -12.09 -14.44 -3.34
CA MET A 676 -13.13 -15.23 -2.68
C MET A 676 -13.03 -16.70 -3.09
N TYR A 677 -13.21 -17.59 -2.14
CA TYR A 677 -13.36 -19.03 -2.35
C TYR A 677 -14.73 -19.48 -1.85
N SER A 678 -15.49 -20.22 -2.66
CA SER A 678 -16.80 -20.77 -2.29
C SER A 678 -16.68 -22.28 -2.09
N VAL A 679 -17.12 -22.76 -0.92
CA VAL A 679 -17.11 -24.19 -0.59
C VAL A 679 -18.10 -24.95 -1.49
N LYS A 680 -19.29 -24.40 -1.75
CA LYS A 680 -20.25 -25.03 -2.68
C LYS A 680 -19.72 -25.13 -4.11
N GLU A 681 -19.02 -24.10 -4.61
CA GLU A 681 -18.35 -24.17 -5.92
C GLU A 681 -17.27 -25.24 -5.95
N ALA A 682 -16.50 -25.39 -4.87
CA ALA A 682 -15.50 -26.46 -4.74
C ALA A 682 -16.12 -27.85 -4.85
N PHE A 683 -17.23 -28.11 -4.15
CA PHE A 683 -17.96 -29.39 -4.24
C PHE A 683 -18.58 -29.66 -5.62
N GLN A 684 -18.76 -28.61 -6.44
CA GLN A 684 -19.18 -28.73 -7.84
C GLN A 684 -18.00 -28.94 -8.81
N GLY A 685 -16.80 -29.21 -8.31
CA GLY A 685 -15.58 -29.39 -9.11
C GLY A 685 -14.96 -28.08 -9.59
N ARG A 686 -15.21 -26.97 -8.87
CA ARG A 686 -14.63 -25.65 -9.15
C ARG A 686 -13.91 -25.08 -7.93
N PRO A 687 -12.95 -25.80 -7.31
CA PRO A 687 -12.22 -25.32 -6.13
C PRO A 687 -11.25 -24.19 -6.53
N ARG A 688 -11.71 -22.93 -6.55
CA ARG A 688 -10.94 -21.81 -7.11
C ARG A 688 -11.06 -20.57 -6.25
N TRP A 689 -9.93 -19.90 -6.07
CA TRP A 689 -9.90 -18.51 -5.63
C TRP A 689 -10.22 -17.59 -6.81
N LEU A 690 -11.25 -16.77 -6.67
CA LEU A 690 -11.67 -15.83 -7.70
C LEU A 690 -11.60 -14.40 -7.18
N ARG A 691 -11.00 -13.50 -7.96
CA ARG A 691 -11.17 -12.06 -7.72
C ARG A 691 -12.66 -11.70 -7.68
N ALA A 692 -13.06 -11.03 -6.61
CA ALA A 692 -14.45 -10.74 -6.27
C ALA A 692 -14.62 -9.28 -5.84
N GLY A 693 -15.88 -8.84 -5.85
CA GLY A 693 -16.28 -7.54 -5.34
C GLY A 693 -16.40 -6.44 -6.40
N HIS A 694 -17.27 -5.48 -6.11
CA HIS A 694 -17.53 -4.25 -6.87
C HIS A 694 -17.61 -3.05 -5.93
N ASP A 695 -17.75 -1.85 -6.48
CA ASP A 695 -17.80 -0.59 -5.73
C ASP A 695 -16.62 -0.43 -4.75
N ILE A 696 -15.44 -0.85 -5.22
CA ILE A 696 -14.23 -0.89 -4.42
C ILE A 696 -13.61 0.50 -4.38
N CYS A 697 -13.30 0.99 -3.18
CA CYS A 697 -12.43 2.15 -3.02
C CYS A 697 -11.69 2.16 -1.69
N TYR A 698 -10.61 2.93 -1.66
CA TYR A 698 -9.75 3.11 -0.51
C TYR A 698 -9.61 4.60 -0.18
N TYR A 699 -9.97 5.02 1.03
CA TYR A 699 -10.04 6.43 1.39
C TYR A 699 -9.82 6.71 2.88
N LYS A 700 -9.27 7.88 3.21
CA LYS A 700 -9.07 8.35 4.60
C LYS A 700 -10.41 8.50 5.32
N ASN A 701 -10.55 7.90 6.50
CA ASN A 701 -11.75 7.95 7.35
C ASN A 701 -11.56 8.90 8.55
N HIS A 702 -12.51 8.85 9.49
CA HIS A 702 -12.55 9.73 10.66
C HIS A 702 -11.85 9.17 11.91
N TYR A 703 -11.37 7.93 11.85
CA TYR A 703 -10.71 7.30 12.99
C TYR A 703 -9.26 7.77 13.14
N HIS A 704 -8.85 8.09 14.36
CA HIS A 704 -7.49 8.52 14.69
C HIS A 704 -6.61 7.40 15.24
N CYS A 705 -5.33 7.46 14.91
CA CYS A 705 -4.28 6.61 15.43
C CYS A 705 -3.44 7.40 16.45
N ASN A 706 -3.50 6.99 17.72
CA ASN A 706 -2.70 7.55 18.81
C ASN A 706 -1.30 6.90 18.82
N THR A 707 -0.46 7.16 17.82
CA THR A 707 0.95 6.71 17.86
C THR A 707 1.83 7.73 18.57
N ALA A 708 2.01 7.56 19.88
CA ALA A 708 2.95 8.35 20.68
C ALA A 708 4.38 7.76 20.75
N THR A 709 4.69 6.68 20.03
CA THR A 709 5.98 5.98 20.17
C THR A 709 6.64 5.72 18.83
N GLY A 710 7.61 6.57 18.46
CA GLY A 710 8.52 6.36 17.34
C GLY A 710 8.59 7.54 16.37
N GLY A 711 9.33 8.60 16.74
CA GLY A 711 9.84 9.61 15.82
C GLY A 711 8.82 10.56 15.17
N GLY A 712 8.39 11.60 15.90
CA GLY A 712 8.04 12.93 15.33
C GLY A 712 6.87 13.08 14.34
N ALA A 713 6.20 12.00 13.91
CA ALA A 713 5.11 12.11 12.95
C ALA A 713 3.77 12.44 13.63
N ARG A 714 3.13 13.53 13.19
CA ARG A 714 1.78 13.98 13.59
C ARG A 714 0.76 12.85 13.54
N GLY A 715 -0.28 12.91 14.39
CA GLY A 715 -1.31 11.88 14.53
C GLY A 715 -1.78 11.32 13.17
N LYS A 716 -1.55 10.02 12.96
CA LYS A 716 -1.93 9.34 11.72
C LYS A 716 -3.44 9.08 11.74
N PHE A 717 -4.07 9.16 10.58
CA PHE A 717 -5.47 8.77 10.41
C PHE A 717 -5.54 7.36 9.85
N TYR A 718 -6.62 6.65 10.15
CA TYR A 718 -6.91 5.40 9.46
C TYR A 718 -7.61 5.66 8.12
N TYR A 719 -7.64 4.61 7.33
CA TYR A 719 -8.22 4.54 6.00
C TYR A 719 -9.17 3.36 5.94
N THR A 720 -10.20 3.51 5.12
CA THR A 720 -11.21 2.48 4.87
C THR A 720 -11.02 1.86 3.51
N LEU A 721 -10.88 0.54 3.46
CA LEU A 721 -11.12 -0.25 2.27
C LEU A 721 -12.58 -0.69 2.26
N THR A 722 -13.38 -0.18 1.33
CA THR A 722 -14.75 -0.66 1.11
C THR A 722 -14.82 -1.50 -0.15
N PHE A 723 -15.59 -2.58 -0.11
CA PHE A 723 -15.98 -3.37 -1.27
C PHE A 723 -17.32 -4.04 -1.03
N SER A 724 -18.07 -4.29 -2.11
CA SER A 724 -19.37 -4.96 -2.04
C SER A 724 -19.32 -6.31 -2.75
N ILE A 725 -19.90 -7.35 -2.15
CA ILE A 725 -19.90 -8.73 -2.68
C ILE A 725 -21.33 -9.23 -2.79
N LYS A 726 -21.64 -9.84 -3.95
CA LYS A 726 -22.80 -10.70 -4.14
C LYS A 726 -22.35 -12.15 -4.11
N PHE A 727 -22.83 -12.89 -3.11
CA PHE A 727 -22.47 -14.30 -2.98
C PHE A 727 -23.23 -15.16 -4.01
N PRO A 728 -22.57 -16.18 -4.59
CA PRO A 728 -23.14 -16.98 -5.67
C PRO A 728 -24.23 -17.96 -5.19
N HIS A 729 -24.17 -18.37 -3.93
CA HIS A 729 -25.05 -19.38 -3.34
C HIS A 729 -25.63 -18.88 -2.03
N LYS A 730 -26.88 -19.24 -1.75
CA LYS A 730 -27.49 -19.06 -0.43
C LYS A 730 -26.86 -20.05 0.56
N ASP A 731 -26.69 -19.68 1.83
CA ASP A 731 -26.25 -20.58 2.90
C ASP A 731 -24.94 -21.32 2.55
N ASP A 732 -24.01 -20.60 1.91
CA ASP A 732 -22.67 -21.09 1.56
C ASP A 732 -21.67 -20.82 2.71
N VAL A 733 -20.48 -21.38 2.58
CA VAL A 733 -19.31 -20.99 3.35
C VAL A 733 -18.33 -20.38 2.35
N CYS A 734 -18.02 -19.11 2.53
CA CYS A 734 -17.13 -18.37 1.64
C CYS A 734 -15.95 -17.85 2.43
N TYR A 735 -14.76 -17.92 1.85
CA TYR A 735 -13.56 -17.32 2.42
C TYR A 735 -13.17 -16.09 1.63
N LEU A 736 -12.81 -15.01 2.32
CA LEU A 736 -12.33 -13.76 1.72
C LEU A 736 -10.90 -13.51 2.18
N ALA A 737 -10.02 -13.17 1.24
CA ALA A 737 -8.63 -12.84 1.55
C ALA A 737 -8.12 -11.62 0.77
N TYR A 738 -7.11 -10.96 1.35
CA TYR A 738 -6.43 -9.80 0.76
C TYR A 738 -5.83 -10.14 -0.61
N HIS A 739 -5.23 -11.32 -0.70
CA HIS A 739 -4.67 -11.91 -1.92
C HIS A 739 -4.68 -13.44 -1.77
N TYR A 740 -4.36 -14.20 -2.83
CA TYR A 740 -4.36 -15.67 -2.82
C TYR A 740 -3.53 -16.23 -1.65
N PRO A 741 -4.14 -16.87 -0.64
CA PRO A 741 -3.40 -17.40 0.50
C PRO A 741 -2.35 -18.43 0.10
N TYR A 742 -1.33 -18.57 0.94
CA TYR A 742 -0.32 -19.61 0.84
C TYR A 742 0.21 -19.84 2.25
N THR A 743 -0.29 -20.88 2.91
CA THR A 743 0.01 -21.19 4.31
C THR A 743 1.35 -21.92 4.47
N TYR A 744 1.88 -21.98 5.69
CA TYR A 744 3.09 -22.74 5.98
C TYR A 744 2.84 -24.25 5.82
N SER A 745 1.68 -24.75 6.25
CA SER A 745 1.30 -26.16 6.04
C SER A 745 1.19 -26.51 4.55
N THR A 746 0.63 -25.61 3.72
CA THR A 746 0.62 -25.77 2.26
C THR A 746 2.05 -25.84 1.71
N MET A 747 2.97 -25.01 2.20
CA MET A 747 4.37 -25.06 1.80
C MET A 747 5.01 -26.41 2.14
N MET A 748 4.93 -26.84 3.39
CA MET A 748 5.55 -28.08 3.85
C MET A 748 4.98 -29.30 3.11
N SER A 749 3.66 -29.34 2.93
CA SER A 749 3.01 -30.39 2.14
C SER A 749 3.45 -30.37 0.68
N HIS A 750 3.64 -29.20 0.08
CA HIS A 750 4.13 -29.08 -1.29
C HIS A 750 5.56 -29.62 -1.42
N LEU A 751 6.43 -29.34 -0.44
CA LEU A 751 7.79 -29.88 -0.42
C LEU A 751 7.80 -31.41 -0.33
N ASP A 752 6.92 -31.99 0.49
CA ASP A 752 6.78 -33.46 0.59
C ASP A 752 6.37 -34.09 -0.75
N ILE A 753 5.49 -33.45 -1.50
CA ILE A 753 5.07 -33.91 -2.83
C ILE A 753 6.22 -33.81 -3.83
N LEU A 754 6.95 -32.70 -3.85
CA LEU A 754 8.11 -32.54 -4.74
C LEU A 754 9.21 -33.56 -4.41
N GLU A 755 9.40 -33.85 -3.12
CA GLU A 755 10.36 -34.85 -2.66
C GLU A 755 10.01 -36.23 -3.21
N GLN A 756 8.74 -36.64 -3.15
CA GLN A 756 8.28 -37.96 -3.59
C GLN A 756 8.19 -38.10 -5.12
N THR A 757 7.90 -37.00 -5.83
CA THR A 757 7.66 -37.03 -7.27
C THR A 757 8.91 -36.79 -8.13
N ARG A 758 10.02 -36.32 -7.52
CA ARG A 758 11.28 -36.08 -8.25
C ARG A 758 11.85 -37.38 -8.84
N ASN A 759 12.72 -37.25 -9.82
CA ASN A 759 13.56 -38.36 -10.28
C ASN A 759 14.82 -38.46 -9.42
N PRO A 760 14.93 -39.44 -8.48
CA PRO A 760 16.07 -39.53 -7.56
C PRO A 760 17.39 -39.86 -8.26
N LYS A 761 17.35 -40.42 -9.47
CA LYS A 761 18.57 -40.72 -10.26
C LYS A 761 19.16 -39.48 -10.93
N LYS A 762 18.36 -38.44 -11.15
CA LYS A 762 18.78 -37.22 -11.85
C LYS A 762 18.92 -36.02 -10.92
N ILE A 763 18.11 -35.96 -9.88
CA ILE A 763 17.94 -34.76 -9.06
C ILE A 763 18.42 -35.07 -7.65
N TYR A 764 19.50 -34.41 -7.26
CA TYR A 764 19.91 -34.33 -5.87
C TYR A 764 18.97 -33.35 -5.17
N TRP A 765 18.28 -33.82 -4.15
CA TRP A 765 17.42 -33.04 -3.29
C TRP A 765 17.76 -33.36 -1.85
N ARG A 766 17.93 -32.32 -1.04
CA ARG A 766 18.06 -32.44 0.40
C ARG A 766 17.25 -31.36 1.09
N GLN A 767 16.31 -31.78 1.92
CA GLN A 767 15.57 -30.90 2.82
C GLN A 767 16.19 -30.97 4.22
N GLN A 768 16.64 -29.82 4.72
CA GLN A 768 17.19 -29.65 6.06
C GLN A 768 16.38 -28.61 6.82
N THR A 769 16.56 -28.54 8.14
CA THR A 769 15.99 -27.47 8.97
C THR A 769 17.09 -26.44 9.26
N LEU A 770 16.96 -25.22 8.72
CA LEU A 770 17.90 -24.12 8.95
C LEU A 770 17.99 -23.77 10.44
N CYS A 771 16.82 -23.64 11.08
CA CYS A 771 16.66 -23.38 12.50
C CYS A 771 15.20 -23.65 12.92
N GLN A 772 14.96 -23.62 14.23
CA GLN A 772 13.61 -23.41 14.76
C GLN A 772 13.32 -21.91 14.83
N THR A 773 12.10 -21.54 14.46
CA THR A 773 11.59 -20.16 14.58
C THR A 773 11.31 -19.81 16.04
N LEU A 774 10.92 -18.55 16.31
CA LEU A 774 10.62 -18.11 17.68
C LEU A 774 9.44 -18.87 18.29
N GLY A 775 8.43 -19.20 17.48
CA GLY A 775 7.29 -20.06 17.83
C GLY A 775 7.61 -21.56 17.83
N GLY A 776 8.86 -21.95 17.53
CA GLY A 776 9.30 -23.35 17.54
C GLY A 776 8.85 -24.17 16.34
N ASN A 777 8.51 -23.52 15.22
CA ASN A 777 8.26 -24.15 13.92
C ASN A 777 9.58 -24.34 13.14
N GLN A 778 9.61 -25.23 12.16
CA GLN A 778 10.82 -25.46 11.36
C GLN A 778 10.95 -24.43 10.24
N CYS A 779 12.14 -23.86 10.06
CA CYS A 779 12.47 -23.07 8.88
C CYS A 779 13.22 -23.97 7.86
N PRO A 780 12.59 -24.40 6.76
CA PRO A 780 13.21 -25.36 5.84
C PRO A 780 14.28 -24.72 4.95
N LEU A 781 15.35 -25.48 4.72
CA LEU A 781 16.44 -25.19 3.77
C LEU A 781 16.51 -26.33 2.76
N LEU A 782 16.40 -26.01 1.48
CA LEU A 782 16.47 -26.97 0.38
C LEU A 782 17.80 -26.85 -0.35
N THR A 783 18.31 -28.00 -0.79
CA THR A 783 19.45 -28.13 -1.69
C THR A 783 19.01 -28.85 -2.93
N ILE A 784 19.07 -28.21 -4.09
CA ILE A 784 18.66 -28.80 -5.37
C ILE A 784 19.81 -28.67 -6.37
N THR A 785 20.26 -29.80 -6.93
CA THR A 785 21.27 -29.84 -8.01
C THR A 785 21.16 -31.16 -8.79
N ALA A 786 21.96 -31.36 -9.83
CA ALA A 786 21.97 -32.63 -10.56
C ALA A 786 22.76 -33.68 -9.77
N MET A 787 22.29 -34.93 -9.78
CA MET A 787 23.10 -36.06 -9.31
C MET A 787 24.42 -36.15 -10.11
N PRO A 788 25.52 -36.63 -9.52
CA PRO A 788 26.75 -36.89 -10.25
C PRO A 788 26.52 -38.00 -11.30
N GLU A 789 27.20 -37.93 -12.44
CA GLU A 789 27.02 -38.91 -13.53
C GLU A 789 27.48 -40.31 -13.12
N SER A 790 28.51 -40.40 -12.26
CA SER A 790 28.96 -41.64 -11.64
C SER A 790 29.59 -41.40 -10.25
N LYS A 791 29.90 -42.49 -9.53
CA LYS A 791 30.67 -42.44 -8.27
C LYS A 791 32.17 -42.16 -8.48
N LYS A 792 32.62 -41.84 -9.71
CA LYS A 792 34.03 -41.50 -9.99
C LYS A 792 34.39 -40.16 -9.35
N ARG A 793 35.65 -40.06 -8.92
CA ARG A 793 36.19 -38.85 -8.27
C ARG A 793 35.99 -37.58 -9.11
N GLU A 794 36.16 -37.66 -10.43
CA GLU A 794 36.00 -36.52 -11.35
C GLU A 794 34.57 -35.96 -11.34
N ASP A 795 33.55 -36.83 -11.37
CA ASP A 795 32.14 -36.43 -11.38
C ASP A 795 31.71 -35.85 -10.02
N LEU A 796 32.25 -36.41 -8.93
CA LEU A 796 32.05 -35.89 -7.58
C LEU A 796 32.73 -34.52 -7.39
N GLU A 797 33.96 -34.35 -7.87
CA GLU A 797 34.65 -33.07 -7.86
C GLU A 797 33.92 -32.02 -8.71
N GLN A 798 33.35 -32.41 -9.86
CA GLN A 798 32.53 -31.53 -10.67
C GLN A 798 31.31 -31.01 -9.88
N LEU A 799 30.59 -31.89 -9.19
CA LEU A 799 29.47 -31.53 -8.31
C LEU A 799 29.92 -30.56 -7.20
N CYS A 800 30.95 -30.93 -6.43
CA CYS A 800 31.46 -30.12 -5.31
C CYS A 800 31.91 -28.73 -5.74
N ASN A 801 32.35 -28.56 -7.00
CA ASN A 801 32.85 -27.30 -7.55
C ASN A 801 31.77 -26.39 -8.16
N ARG A 802 30.53 -26.86 -8.38
CA ARG A 802 29.44 -26.07 -8.96
C ARG A 802 29.16 -24.79 -8.15
N PRO A 803 29.02 -23.60 -8.76
CA PRO A 803 28.70 -22.38 -8.04
C PRO A 803 27.31 -22.40 -7.39
N TYR A 804 27.16 -21.69 -6.28
CA TYR A 804 25.89 -21.56 -5.56
C TYR A 804 24.98 -20.48 -6.13
N VAL A 805 23.67 -20.73 -6.09
CA VAL A 805 22.59 -19.74 -6.21
C VAL A 805 21.77 -19.81 -4.94
N PHE A 806 21.61 -18.67 -4.24
CA PHE A 806 20.89 -18.61 -2.98
C PHE A 806 19.57 -17.85 -3.15
N LEU A 807 18.45 -18.52 -2.90
CA LEU A 807 17.11 -17.94 -3.06
C LEU A 807 16.37 -17.99 -1.72
N MET A 808 15.65 -16.94 -1.40
CA MET A 808 14.75 -16.95 -0.26
C MET A 808 13.49 -16.17 -0.55
N ALA A 809 12.42 -16.43 0.22
CA ALA A 809 11.16 -15.75 0.04
C ALA A 809 10.44 -15.53 1.37
N ARG A 810 9.46 -14.62 1.33
CA ARG A 810 8.41 -14.51 2.34
C ARG A 810 8.91 -14.18 3.74
N VAL A 811 9.83 -13.22 3.82
CA VAL A 811 10.24 -12.60 5.08
C VAL A 811 9.11 -11.75 5.68
N HIS A 812 8.30 -11.11 4.83
CA HIS A 812 7.04 -10.47 5.26
C HIS A 812 5.87 -11.44 5.06
N PRO A 813 5.14 -11.77 6.13
CA PRO A 813 4.08 -12.78 6.09
C PRO A 813 2.93 -12.49 5.12
N GLY A 814 2.51 -11.24 4.97
CA GLY A 814 1.37 -10.85 4.13
C GLY A 814 1.65 -10.93 2.62
N GLU A 815 2.90 -11.12 2.20
CA GLU A 815 3.35 -11.10 0.79
C GLU A 815 3.12 -12.44 0.07
N SER A 816 1.85 -12.86 0.00
CA SER A 816 1.42 -14.17 -0.52
C SER A 816 1.92 -14.55 -1.90
N ASN A 817 1.96 -13.57 -2.77
CA ASN A 817 2.53 -13.67 -4.11
C ASN A 817 4.00 -14.13 -4.13
N ALA A 818 4.83 -13.77 -3.16
CA ALA A 818 6.23 -14.22 -3.12
C ALA A 818 6.35 -15.75 -3.01
N SER A 819 5.48 -16.40 -2.22
CA SER A 819 5.46 -17.87 -2.11
C SER A 819 4.91 -18.54 -3.37
N TRP A 820 3.98 -17.90 -4.08
CA TRP A 820 3.52 -18.40 -5.39
C TRP A 820 4.62 -18.35 -6.46
N VAL A 821 5.44 -17.29 -6.47
CA VAL A 821 6.63 -17.22 -7.34
C VAL A 821 7.63 -18.31 -6.95
N MET A 822 7.91 -18.47 -5.64
CA MET A 822 8.81 -19.52 -5.14
C MET A 822 8.31 -20.94 -5.46
N LYS A 823 6.99 -21.20 -5.37
CA LYS A 823 6.38 -22.47 -5.80
C LYS A 823 6.71 -22.79 -7.26
N GLY A 824 6.51 -21.83 -8.16
CA GLY A 824 6.87 -21.99 -9.57
C GLY A 824 8.37 -22.21 -9.79
N THR A 825 9.23 -21.53 -9.01
CA THR A 825 10.68 -21.77 -9.04
C THR A 825 11.04 -23.20 -8.65
N LEU A 826 10.47 -23.73 -7.57
CA LEU A 826 10.72 -25.09 -7.09
C LEU A 826 10.21 -26.14 -8.08
N GLU A 827 8.98 -26.01 -8.57
CA GLU A 827 8.40 -26.92 -9.56
C GLU A 827 9.25 -26.96 -10.83
N PHE A 828 9.67 -25.79 -11.34
CA PHE A 828 10.55 -25.73 -12.51
C PHE A 828 11.89 -26.42 -12.24
N LEU A 829 12.53 -26.13 -11.10
CA LEU A 829 13.81 -26.72 -10.71
C LEU A 829 13.76 -28.22 -10.43
N VAL A 830 12.59 -28.82 -10.20
CA VAL A 830 12.42 -30.28 -10.02
C VAL A 830 11.87 -30.95 -11.29
N SER A 831 11.40 -30.18 -12.26
CA SER A 831 10.83 -30.69 -13.51
C SER A 831 11.86 -31.38 -14.42
N SER A 832 11.35 -32.12 -15.40
CA SER A 832 12.13 -32.72 -16.49
C SER A 832 12.46 -31.73 -17.63
N ASP A 833 12.22 -30.44 -17.47
CA ASP A 833 12.54 -29.44 -18.48
C ASP A 833 14.05 -29.44 -18.78
N PRO A 834 14.48 -29.45 -20.06
CA PRO A 834 15.90 -29.46 -20.42
C PRO A 834 16.69 -28.26 -19.87
N ILE A 835 16.06 -27.09 -19.74
CA ILE A 835 16.69 -25.89 -19.14
C ILE A 835 16.88 -26.11 -17.64
N ALA A 836 15.89 -26.68 -16.95
CA ALA A 836 16.03 -27.03 -15.54
C ALA A 836 17.14 -28.06 -15.31
N ASP A 837 17.24 -29.06 -16.19
CA ASP A 837 18.32 -30.06 -16.16
C ASP A 837 19.70 -29.42 -16.32
N LEU A 838 19.85 -28.51 -17.28
CA LEU A 838 21.09 -27.77 -17.50
C LEU A 838 21.44 -26.90 -16.28
N LEU A 839 20.47 -26.17 -15.73
CA LEU A 839 20.68 -25.35 -14.54
C LEU A 839 21.18 -26.18 -13.35
N ARG A 840 20.56 -27.35 -13.12
CA ARG A 840 20.97 -28.28 -12.06
C ARG A 840 22.38 -28.84 -12.27
N LYS A 841 22.81 -29.05 -13.52
CA LYS A 841 24.19 -29.47 -13.86
C LYS A 841 25.23 -28.35 -13.67
N CYS A 842 24.81 -27.09 -13.79
CA CYS A 842 25.70 -25.94 -13.66
C CYS A 842 25.78 -25.38 -12.23
N PHE A 843 24.71 -25.50 -11.43
CA PHE A 843 24.59 -24.78 -10.16
C PHE A 843 24.10 -25.67 -9.01
N ILE A 844 24.41 -25.25 -7.79
CA ILE A 844 23.77 -25.73 -6.56
C ILE A 844 22.80 -24.65 -6.08
N PHE A 845 21.53 -25.00 -5.98
CA PHE A 845 20.50 -24.09 -5.46
C PHE A 845 20.31 -24.32 -3.96
N LYS A 846 20.61 -23.31 -3.15
CA LYS A 846 20.21 -23.25 -1.73
C LYS A 846 19.00 -22.36 -1.59
N ILE A 847 17.90 -22.91 -1.09
CA ILE A 847 16.61 -22.23 -1.09
C ILE A 847 15.98 -22.25 0.30
N VAL A 848 15.56 -21.09 0.79
CA VAL A 848 14.69 -20.95 1.98
C VAL A 848 13.31 -20.49 1.51
N PRO A 849 12.34 -21.40 1.32
CA PRO A 849 11.07 -21.06 0.67
C PRO A 849 10.17 -20.10 1.46
N MET A 850 10.34 -20.04 2.78
CA MET A 850 9.61 -19.12 3.66
C MET A 850 10.47 -18.75 4.88
N LEU A 851 10.91 -17.49 4.95
CA LEU A 851 11.81 -17.03 6.00
C LEU A 851 11.10 -16.62 7.30
N ASN A 852 9.79 -16.36 7.25
CA ASN A 852 8.97 -16.02 8.42
C ASN A 852 7.74 -16.94 8.57
N PRO A 853 7.93 -18.25 8.88
CA PRO A 853 6.83 -19.17 9.12
C PRO A 853 5.84 -18.70 10.18
N ASP A 854 6.34 -18.23 11.34
CA ASP A 854 5.47 -17.90 12.47
C ASP A 854 4.52 -16.74 12.16
N GLY A 855 5.00 -15.70 11.49
CA GLY A 855 4.16 -14.59 11.08
C GLY A 855 3.08 -15.05 10.08
N VAL A 856 3.40 -15.97 9.17
CA VAL A 856 2.41 -16.54 8.23
C VAL A 856 1.36 -17.34 8.97
N ILE A 857 1.77 -18.21 9.89
CA ILE A 857 0.87 -19.04 10.69
C ILE A 857 -0.12 -18.18 11.47
N ASN A 858 0.35 -17.10 12.10
CA ASN A 858 -0.48 -16.25 12.97
C ASN A 858 -1.21 -15.11 12.24
N GLY A 859 -1.18 -15.08 10.89
CA GLY A 859 -1.94 -14.09 10.11
C GLY A 859 -1.38 -12.67 10.18
N ASN A 860 -0.08 -12.51 10.44
CA ASN A 860 0.60 -11.22 10.37
C ASN A 860 0.69 -10.71 8.92
N HIS A 861 0.95 -9.42 8.76
CA HIS A 861 1.26 -8.79 7.48
C HIS A 861 2.77 -8.57 7.28
N ARG A 862 3.50 -8.10 8.30
CA ARG A 862 4.86 -7.58 8.15
C ARG A 862 5.88 -8.20 9.10
N CYS A 863 5.53 -8.37 10.36
CA CYS A 863 6.49 -8.67 11.43
C CYS A 863 6.55 -10.16 11.79
N SER A 864 7.63 -10.55 12.46
CA SER A 864 7.72 -11.82 13.19
C SER A 864 6.97 -11.75 14.53
N LEU A 865 7.02 -12.84 15.31
CA LEU A 865 6.48 -12.84 16.68
C LEU A 865 7.22 -11.89 17.64
N SER A 866 8.42 -11.42 17.30
CA SER A 866 9.09 -10.38 18.10
C SER A 866 8.44 -9.00 17.96
N GLY A 867 7.57 -8.81 16.97
CA GLY A 867 7.05 -7.50 16.58
C GLY A 867 7.95 -6.74 15.60
N ASP A 868 9.11 -7.31 15.23
CA ASP A 868 10.08 -6.67 14.33
C ASP A 868 9.87 -7.03 12.85
N ASP A 869 10.12 -6.06 11.97
CA ASP A 869 10.33 -6.29 10.53
C ASP A 869 11.68 -7.01 10.35
N LEU A 870 11.63 -8.31 10.05
CA LEU A 870 12.82 -9.15 9.87
C LEU A 870 13.74 -8.67 8.74
N ASN A 871 13.22 -7.98 7.74
CA ASN A 871 14.03 -7.38 6.67
C ASN A 871 14.61 -6.01 7.08
N ARG A 872 14.62 -5.67 8.38
CA ARG A 872 15.46 -4.61 8.98
C ARG A 872 16.48 -5.17 9.99
N GLN A 873 16.51 -6.48 10.19
CA GLN A 873 17.33 -7.13 11.21
C GLN A 873 18.60 -7.78 10.64
N TRP A 874 18.94 -7.57 9.37
CA TRP A 874 20.09 -8.26 8.75
C TRP A 874 21.45 -7.71 9.16
N SER A 875 21.55 -6.44 9.57
CA SER A 875 22.85 -5.87 9.98
C SER A 875 23.38 -6.56 11.23
N THR A 876 22.56 -6.70 12.27
CA THR A 876 22.94 -7.32 13.55
C THR A 876 21.78 -8.17 14.11
N PRO A 877 21.47 -9.33 13.50
CA PRO A 877 20.39 -10.19 13.97
C PRO A 877 20.71 -10.79 15.35
N ASN A 878 19.68 -10.92 16.20
CA ASN A 878 19.79 -11.60 17.48
C ASN A 878 19.45 -13.09 17.30
N SER A 879 20.25 -14.00 17.84
CA SER A 879 20.05 -15.45 17.67
C SER A 879 18.78 -15.99 18.33
N GLN A 880 18.27 -15.33 19.37
CA GLN A 880 17.03 -15.72 20.05
C GLN A 880 15.80 -15.04 19.44
N LEU A 881 15.85 -13.74 19.16
CA LEU A 881 14.69 -12.99 18.63
C LEU A 881 14.51 -13.14 17.11
N HIS A 882 15.62 -13.25 16.37
CA HIS A 882 15.63 -13.28 14.90
C HIS A 882 16.32 -14.56 14.38
N PRO A 883 15.97 -15.78 14.85
CA PRO A 883 16.71 -17.00 14.55
C PRO A 883 16.80 -17.28 13.04
N THR A 884 15.73 -17.04 12.29
CA THR A 884 15.72 -17.28 10.84
C THR A 884 16.71 -16.40 10.10
N ILE A 885 16.80 -15.11 10.47
CA ILE A 885 17.78 -14.18 9.90
C ILE A 885 19.19 -14.51 10.38
N TYR A 886 19.35 -14.79 11.68
CA TYR A 886 20.64 -15.16 12.27
C TYR A 886 21.26 -16.35 11.54
N HIS A 887 20.52 -17.44 11.36
CA HIS A 887 21.04 -18.65 10.72
C HIS A 887 21.16 -18.54 9.19
N ALA A 888 20.26 -17.83 8.50
CA ALA A 888 20.41 -17.58 7.07
C ALA A 888 21.68 -16.77 6.77
N LYS A 889 21.92 -15.69 7.54
CA LYS A 889 23.13 -14.88 7.44
C LYS A 889 24.39 -15.68 7.81
N GLY A 890 24.31 -16.51 8.84
CA GLY A 890 25.41 -17.39 9.26
C GLY A 890 25.82 -18.39 8.19
N LEU A 891 24.86 -19.02 7.52
CA LEU A 891 25.13 -19.91 6.38
C LEU A 891 25.82 -19.18 5.24
N LEU A 892 25.38 -17.96 4.91
CA LEU A 892 26.02 -17.13 3.89
C LEU A 892 27.45 -16.71 4.26
N TYR A 893 27.70 -16.40 5.54
CA TYR A 893 29.06 -16.16 6.02
C TYR A 893 29.94 -17.41 5.93
N TYR A 894 29.42 -18.58 6.30
CA TYR A 894 30.14 -19.84 6.17
C TYR A 894 30.51 -20.11 4.70
N LEU A 895 29.55 -20.00 3.77
CA LEU A 895 29.82 -20.15 2.34
C LEU A 895 30.90 -19.17 1.87
N ARG A 896 30.87 -17.92 2.35
CA ARG A 896 31.92 -16.94 2.06
C ARG A 896 33.28 -17.36 2.63
N SER A 897 33.34 -17.81 3.89
CA SER A 897 34.61 -18.14 4.57
C SER A 897 35.34 -19.30 3.90
N ILE A 898 34.61 -20.23 3.29
CA ILE A 898 35.19 -21.34 2.51
C ILE A 898 35.41 -21.00 1.02
N GLY A 899 35.25 -19.74 0.61
CA GLY A 899 35.45 -19.31 -0.78
C GLY A 899 34.34 -19.73 -1.75
N ARG A 900 33.15 -20.05 -1.24
CA ARG A 900 31.98 -20.56 -1.99
C ARG A 900 30.79 -19.61 -1.91
N ALA A 901 31.04 -18.31 -1.82
CA ALA A 901 29.99 -17.28 -1.80
C ALA A 901 29.05 -17.44 -3.03
N PRO A 902 27.72 -17.28 -2.87
CA PRO A 902 26.79 -17.45 -3.97
C PRO A 902 27.05 -16.49 -5.14
N LEU A 903 26.85 -16.98 -6.36
CA LEU A 903 26.94 -16.18 -7.57
C LEU A 903 25.76 -15.20 -7.70
N VAL A 904 24.59 -15.62 -7.23
CA VAL A 904 23.35 -14.84 -7.20
C VAL A 904 22.69 -15.05 -5.85
N PHE A 905 22.25 -13.95 -5.25
CA PHE A 905 21.35 -13.93 -4.11
C PHE A 905 20.06 -13.22 -4.51
N CYS A 906 18.91 -13.81 -4.21
CA CYS A 906 17.62 -13.15 -4.49
C CYS A 906 16.60 -13.41 -3.38
N ASP A 907 16.01 -12.33 -2.90
CA ASP A 907 14.97 -12.30 -1.87
C ASP A 907 13.61 -11.94 -2.50
N TYR A 908 12.62 -12.84 -2.44
CA TYR A 908 11.33 -12.65 -3.10
C TYR A 908 10.28 -12.01 -2.17
N HIS A 909 9.68 -10.92 -2.65
CA HIS A 909 8.75 -10.03 -1.94
C HIS A 909 7.50 -9.70 -2.76
N GLY A 910 6.54 -9.06 -2.10
CA GLY A 910 5.32 -8.52 -2.68
C GLY A 910 5.19 -7.00 -2.54
N HIS A 911 4.96 -6.30 -3.65
CA HIS A 911 4.83 -4.84 -3.67
C HIS A 911 3.37 -4.37 -3.69
N SER A 912 3.00 -3.59 -2.67
CA SER A 912 1.62 -3.10 -2.45
C SER A 912 1.20 -1.84 -3.23
N GLN A 913 2.02 -1.36 -4.18
CA GLN A 913 1.83 -0.08 -4.88
C GLN A 913 2.22 -0.12 -6.36
N LYS A 914 3.28 -0.85 -6.72
CA LYS A 914 3.68 -1.01 -8.13
C LYS A 914 3.04 -2.25 -8.74
N LYS A 915 2.79 -2.17 -10.05
CA LYS A 915 2.31 -3.28 -10.90
C LYS A 915 3.51 -4.06 -11.44
N ASN A 916 3.26 -5.24 -12.03
CA ASN A 916 4.27 -6.10 -12.66
C ASN A 916 5.28 -6.70 -11.66
N VAL A 917 6.39 -7.25 -12.18
CA VAL A 917 7.53 -7.79 -11.44
C VAL A 917 8.80 -6.98 -11.78
N PHE A 918 9.63 -6.69 -10.79
CA PHE A 918 10.89 -5.95 -10.98
C PHE A 918 11.91 -6.32 -9.89
N LEU A 919 13.15 -5.86 -10.05
CA LEU A 919 14.23 -6.11 -9.09
C LEU A 919 14.74 -4.80 -8.49
N TYR A 920 14.99 -4.83 -7.20
CA TYR A 920 15.91 -3.89 -6.57
C TYR A 920 17.28 -4.53 -6.42
N GLY A 921 18.34 -3.77 -6.70
CA GLY A 921 19.75 -4.19 -6.63
C GLY A 921 20.59 -3.21 -5.80
N CYS A 922 21.91 -3.27 -5.93
CA CYS A 922 22.84 -2.35 -5.28
C CYS A 922 23.93 -1.89 -6.26
N SER A 923 24.13 -0.57 -6.36
CA SER A 923 25.24 0.04 -7.07
C SER A 923 25.73 1.29 -6.36
N ILE A 924 27.05 1.37 -6.14
CA ILE A 924 27.72 2.54 -5.60
C ILE A 924 27.60 3.70 -6.57
N LYS A 925 27.88 3.49 -7.86
CA LYS A 925 27.86 4.56 -8.86
C LYS A 925 26.48 5.17 -9.04
N GLU A 926 25.45 4.34 -9.17
CA GLU A 926 24.08 4.84 -9.35
C GLU A 926 23.60 5.61 -8.12
N THR A 927 23.91 5.13 -6.91
CA THR A 927 23.55 5.79 -5.66
C THR A 927 24.19 7.18 -5.55
N LEU A 928 25.51 7.27 -5.77
CA LEU A 928 26.23 8.55 -5.67
C LEU A 928 25.83 9.55 -6.76
N TRP A 929 25.55 9.06 -7.97
CA TRP A 929 25.09 9.89 -9.09
C TRP A 929 23.72 10.49 -8.79
N GLN A 930 22.75 9.68 -8.34
CA GLN A 930 21.40 10.15 -8.01
C GLN A 930 21.40 11.12 -6.82
N ALA A 931 22.25 10.87 -5.82
CA ALA A 931 22.40 11.75 -4.66
C ALA A 931 23.10 13.10 -4.97
N GLY A 932 23.54 13.34 -6.21
CA GLY A 932 24.22 14.57 -6.60
C GLY A 932 25.59 14.77 -5.95
N CYS A 933 26.26 13.67 -5.56
CA CYS A 933 27.54 13.74 -4.84
C CYS A 933 28.67 14.17 -5.78
N MET A 934 29.54 15.10 -5.35
CA MET A 934 30.66 15.63 -6.16
C MET A 934 31.86 14.68 -6.28
N VAL A 935 31.72 13.42 -5.89
CA VAL A 935 32.80 12.42 -5.95
C VAL A 935 33.05 12.04 -7.40
N ASP A 936 34.33 12.01 -7.81
CA ASP A 936 34.71 11.54 -9.14
C ASP A 936 34.43 10.03 -9.27
N THR A 937 33.29 9.70 -9.87
CA THR A 937 32.86 8.32 -10.11
C THR A 937 33.75 7.57 -11.09
N ALA A 938 34.64 8.26 -11.83
CA ALA A 938 35.64 7.64 -12.70
C ALA A 938 36.70 6.86 -11.90
N VAL A 939 36.94 7.25 -10.63
CA VAL A 939 37.88 6.58 -9.71
C VAL A 939 37.23 5.35 -9.05
N ILE A 940 35.92 5.16 -9.18
CA ILE A 940 35.21 4.00 -8.65
C ILE A 940 35.18 2.92 -9.73
N THR A 941 35.86 1.80 -9.52
CA THR A 941 35.69 0.61 -10.35
C THR A 941 34.54 -0.22 -9.78
N GLU A 942 33.49 -0.45 -10.57
CA GLU A 942 32.32 -1.24 -10.18
C GLU A 942 31.93 -2.16 -11.34
N ASP A 943 31.74 -3.45 -11.05
CA ASP A 943 31.22 -4.41 -12.02
C ASP A 943 29.76 -4.10 -12.34
N VAL A 944 29.45 -3.91 -13.61
CA VAL A 944 28.09 -3.65 -14.12
C VAL A 944 27.20 -4.91 -14.14
N GLY A 945 27.75 -6.05 -13.71
CA GLY A 945 27.08 -7.35 -13.64
C GLY A 945 25.78 -7.36 -12.82
N TYR A 946 25.57 -6.39 -11.93
CA TYR A 946 24.31 -6.23 -11.19
C TYR A 946 23.11 -5.90 -12.11
N ARG A 947 23.31 -5.39 -13.35
CA ARG A 947 22.21 -5.19 -14.31
C ARG A 947 21.93 -6.40 -15.19
N THR A 948 22.76 -7.44 -15.16
CA THR A 948 22.68 -8.55 -16.12
C THR A 948 21.38 -9.34 -16.00
N LEU A 949 21.02 -9.78 -14.79
CA LEU A 949 19.78 -10.55 -14.58
C LEU A 949 18.52 -9.72 -14.90
N PRO A 950 18.36 -8.47 -14.40
CA PRO A 950 17.24 -7.61 -14.81
C PRO A 950 17.10 -7.44 -16.33
N LYS A 951 18.21 -7.21 -17.06
CA LYS A 951 18.20 -7.07 -18.53
C LYS A 951 17.81 -8.35 -19.26
N ILE A 952 18.15 -9.51 -18.71
CA ILE A 952 17.73 -10.80 -19.28
C ILE A 952 16.24 -10.99 -19.02
N LEU A 953 15.78 -10.78 -17.79
CA LEU A 953 14.37 -10.92 -17.40
C LEU A 953 13.45 -10.02 -18.21
N ASP A 954 13.84 -8.77 -18.46
CA ASP A 954 13.06 -7.84 -19.30
C ASP A 954 12.84 -8.34 -20.74
N LYS A 955 13.75 -9.19 -21.24
CA LYS A 955 13.65 -9.79 -22.58
C LYS A 955 12.87 -11.10 -22.59
N VAL A 956 12.96 -11.89 -21.53
CA VAL A 956 12.43 -13.28 -21.52
C VAL A 956 11.15 -13.45 -20.71
N ALA A 957 10.90 -12.59 -19.71
CA ALA A 957 9.79 -12.70 -18.79
C ALA A 957 8.73 -11.62 -19.10
N PRO A 958 7.54 -11.98 -19.64
CA PRO A 958 6.54 -10.99 -20.06
C PRO A 958 5.98 -10.10 -18.95
N ALA A 959 6.09 -10.55 -17.70
CA ALA A 959 5.63 -9.82 -16.50
C ALA A 959 6.71 -8.91 -15.90
N PHE A 960 7.95 -8.95 -16.38
CA PHE A 960 9.06 -8.18 -15.84
C PHE A 960 9.14 -6.79 -16.47
N VAL A 961 9.53 -5.78 -15.68
CA VAL A 961 9.71 -4.39 -16.18
C VAL A 961 11.01 -3.80 -15.67
N MET A 962 11.97 -3.60 -16.58
CA MET A 962 13.27 -3.00 -16.25
C MET A 962 13.14 -1.57 -15.70
N ASN A 963 12.22 -0.77 -16.24
CA ASN A 963 12.04 0.64 -15.84
C ASN A 963 11.56 0.81 -14.39
N SER A 964 11.05 -0.25 -13.76
CA SER A 964 10.65 -0.24 -12.35
C SER A 964 11.76 -0.72 -11.41
N CYS A 965 12.89 -1.19 -11.96
CA CYS A 965 14.04 -1.59 -11.17
C CYS A 965 14.78 -0.36 -10.59
N SER A 966 15.36 -0.53 -9.41
CA SER A 966 16.21 0.48 -8.77
C SER A 966 17.45 -0.20 -8.21
N PHE A 967 18.62 0.42 -8.37
CA PHE A 967 19.89 -0.09 -7.86
C PHE A 967 20.47 0.82 -6.77
N LEU A 968 19.63 1.73 -6.26
CA LEU A 968 20.01 2.71 -5.25
C LEU A 968 20.11 2.06 -3.86
N VAL A 969 21.04 2.55 -3.06
CA VAL A 969 21.21 2.18 -1.65
C VAL A 969 20.73 3.32 -0.76
N GLU A 970 19.54 3.13 -0.19
CA GLU A 970 18.91 4.03 0.78
C GLU A 970 19.41 3.72 2.20
N LYS A 971 19.60 4.76 3.03
CA LYS A 971 20.00 4.62 4.44
C LYS A 971 18.95 3.84 5.22
N SER A 972 17.66 4.13 5.00
CA SER A 972 16.56 3.40 5.66
C SER A 972 16.47 1.91 5.29
N ARG A 973 17.20 1.48 4.24
CA ARG A 973 17.24 0.10 3.75
C ARG A 973 18.60 -0.57 3.92
N GLU A 974 19.54 0.06 4.62
CA GLU A 974 20.89 -0.47 4.80
C GLU A 974 20.92 -1.84 5.47
N SER A 975 19.91 -2.12 6.31
CA SER A 975 19.75 -3.36 7.07
C SER A 975 18.83 -4.39 6.40
N THR A 976 18.54 -4.22 5.11
CA THR A 976 17.83 -5.22 4.30
C THR A 976 18.76 -6.33 3.84
N ALA A 977 18.20 -7.52 3.60
CA ALA A 977 18.96 -8.69 3.18
C ALA A 977 19.83 -8.42 1.94
N ARG A 978 19.24 -7.78 0.93
CA ARG A 978 19.92 -7.44 -0.33
C ARG A 978 21.19 -6.64 -0.09
N VAL A 979 21.09 -5.57 0.69
CA VAL A 979 22.21 -4.63 0.94
C VAL A 979 23.27 -5.30 1.81
N VAL A 980 22.86 -6.02 2.86
CA VAL A 980 23.78 -6.74 3.74
C VAL A 980 24.53 -7.84 2.99
N VAL A 981 23.85 -8.66 2.18
CA VAL A 981 24.52 -9.73 1.42
C VAL A 981 25.44 -9.18 0.34
N TRP A 982 25.07 -8.06 -0.31
CA TRP A 982 25.95 -7.37 -1.24
C TRP A 982 27.22 -6.83 -0.55
N LYS A 983 27.04 -6.11 0.56
CA LYS A 983 28.11 -5.41 1.27
C LYS A 983 29.01 -6.35 2.06
N GLU A 984 28.42 -7.22 2.86
CA GLU A 984 29.13 -8.08 3.79
C GLU A 984 29.55 -9.41 3.17
N MET A 985 28.81 -9.97 2.21
CA MET A 985 29.18 -11.26 1.59
C MET A 985 29.91 -11.08 0.27
N GLY A 986 29.88 -9.88 -0.31
CA GLY A 986 30.51 -9.57 -1.59
C GLY A 986 29.76 -10.13 -2.79
N VAL A 987 28.48 -10.48 -2.63
CA VAL A 987 27.66 -11.03 -3.72
C VAL A 987 27.21 -9.87 -4.61
N LEU A 988 27.86 -9.72 -5.76
CA LEU A 988 27.60 -8.63 -6.72
C LEU A 988 26.16 -8.64 -7.27
N ARG A 989 25.57 -9.83 -7.45
CA ARG A 989 24.22 -10.04 -7.97
C ARG A 989 23.25 -10.36 -6.83
N SER A 990 23.16 -9.42 -5.89
CA SER A 990 22.25 -9.47 -4.75
C SER A 990 20.99 -8.66 -5.07
N TYR A 991 19.82 -9.28 -4.99
CA TYR A 991 18.56 -8.67 -5.40
C TYR A 991 17.43 -8.85 -4.39
N THR A 992 16.48 -7.92 -4.43
CA THR A 992 15.11 -8.11 -3.94
C THR A 992 14.20 -8.16 -5.16
N MET A 993 13.47 -9.27 -5.35
CA MET A 993 12.45 -9.39 -6.38
C MET A 993 11.11 -8.96 -5.81
N GLU A 994 10.49 -7.98 -6.45
CA GLU A 994 9.21 -7.43 -6.05
C GLU A 994 8.13 -7.86 -7.04
N SER A 995 7.10 -8.53 -6.54
CA SER A 995 5.96 -8.97 -7.34
C SER A 995 4.67 -8.25 -6.94
N THR A 996 3.82 -7.88 -7.89
CA THR A 996 2.57 -7.14 -7.59
C THR A 996 1.50 -8.03 -6.94
N TYR A 997 0.65 -7.44 -6.08
CA TYR A 997 -0.63 -8.05 -5.64
C TYR A 997 -1.79 -7.81 -6.62
N CYS A 998 -1.63 -6.83 -7.51
CA CYS A 998 -2.70 -6.39 -8.40
C CYS A 998 -2.66 -7.18 -9.70
N SER A 999 -1.95 -6.69 -10.71
CA SER A 999 -1.87 -7.30 -12.04
C SER A 999 -0.69 -6.72 -12.83
N CYS A 1000 -0.35 -7.38 -13.93
CA CYS A 1000 0.55 -6.82 -14.93
C CYS A 1000 -0.16 -5.73 -15.75
N SER A 1001 0.55 -4.64 -16.02
CA SER A 1001 0.09 -3.52 -16.87
C SER A 1001 0.76 -3.52 -18.25
N HIS A 1002 1.64 -4.48 -18.51
CA HIS A 1002 2.41 -4.63 -19.74
C HIS A 1002 2.43 -6.11 -20.20
N GLY A 1003 2.90 -6.33 -21.43
CA GLY A 1003 3.17 -7.66 -21.98
C GLY A 1003 1.92 -8.47 -22.30
N LEU A 1004 2.11 -9.78 -22.47
CA LEU A 1004 1.05 -10.75 -22.79
C LEU A 1004 -0.05 -10.81 -21.72
N TYR A 1005 0.25 -10.36 -20.50
CA TYR A 1005 -0.67 -10.35 -19.37
C TYR A 1005 -1.43 -9.02 -19.24
N LYS A 1006 -1.16 -8.03 -20.09
CA LYS A 1006 -1.97 -6.82 -20.21
C LYS A 1006 -3.27 -7.18 -20.93
N VAL A 1007 -4.29 -7.58 -20.18
CA VAL A 1007 -5.64 -7.76 -20.72
C VAL A 1007 -6.23 -6.37 -20.97
N SER A 1008 -5.93 -5.78 -22.14
CA SER A 1008 -6.75 -4.68 -22.68
C SER A 1008 -8.05 -5.27 -23.19
N LYS A 1009 -9.18 -4.60 -22.93
CA LYS A 1009 -10.45 -4.90 -23.61
C LYS A 1009 -10.14 -5.00 -25.11
N LEU A 1010 -10.21 -6.20 -25.70
CA LEU A 1010 -10.49 -6.30 -27.12
C LEU A 1010 -11.83 -5.58 -27.27
N PHE A 1011 -11.83 -4.44 -27.96
CA PHE A 1011 -13.05 -3.76 -28.36
C PHE A 1011 -13.93 -4.84 -29.02
N LYS A 1012 -15.08 -5.10 -28.42
CA LYS A 1012 -16.13 -5.92 -29.02
C LYS A 1012 -16.71 -5.18 -30.21
#